data_AF-A0A7V3X214-F1
#
_entry.id   AF-A0A7V3X214-F1
#
_cell.length_a   1.000
_cell.length_b   1.000
_cell.length_c   1.000
_cell.angle_alpha   90.00
_cell.angle_beta   90.00
_cell.angle_gamma   90.00
#
_symmetry.space_group_name_H-M   'P 1'
#
loop_
_entity.id
_entity.type
_entity.pdbx_description
1 polymer ?
#
loop_
_entity_poly.entity_id
_entity_poly.type
_entity_poly.pdbx_seq_one_letter_code
_entity_poly.pdbx_strand_id
1 'polypeptide(L)'
;MAVGLAAAIREQTGMILLERLGTGPCFETWQAVAYTGVPALVKVFREPWFLDAAELERFHDYLDELTMIAWHPHLNRLVDWWNVSGRLVLWYQEPGSEVLLGSWARSPVPTPPEKLFPSLTDIASALDYVGRMGSFHGYLKPHHLLESLGTRSLVETGLLPLRFYLWNRFRVRVSWEFVPPELQRGEKPSPTTELYSLGLIYLMFRTGWLPAAQESPQVAQEDEVLVQVGRLEKWERDLVQPLLAPSPAERPQFSPLDWVLALRQRYFEMSSVPSGQKDVHHKVTELVLEDRELTTVELSRLQPGGTLWLTSHVYHLREPLVLWKPLRICGQGKKPARIVVHGCRVGMEILACGEVVLENLAFQHKGEEPADIVRVRAGKLLAERCDFKGNGADQGVNITERGEGIIRHCVFRGLDTGIAVGVHGRAQIENCRCEGNQFAGIVVNEHSQAVIANCEILENGEQGIYVGLHAAAELVDNRCLRNKDAGIAVFDSARVSVQRNACALNRGNGINIASAKHAILTDNTCSQNGEYGIGCYSGETVAITYNRCVGNLRGGIDLGELPSVQVRANTVAGNHGPGIEISTGLVSYESAEPEQKRVSAASVLVSVNVSSRNDGPGVWVRKEAQVTLRGNQCINNGGPGILFSDSSGGRATGNRCQGNAGGGIRVEDSAAPFLDGNLTEDENDPNTGMGKA
;
A
#
# COMPACT_ATOMS: atom_id res chain seq x y z
N MET A 1 38.89 -18.90 8.59
CA MET A 1 37.60 -19.47 9.03
C MET A 1 37.66 -20.97 8.78
N ALA A 2 37.29 -21.78 9.77
CA ALA A 2 37.31 -23.24 9.64
C ALA A 2 36.38 -23.65 8.50
N VAL A 3 36.87 -24.48 7.57
CA VAL A 3 36.15 -25.02 6.40
C VAL A 3 34.75 -25.57 6.77
N GLY A 4 34.55 -25.97 8.03
CA GLY A 4 33.26 -26.41 8.57
C GLY A 4 32.15 -25.37 8.63
N LEU A 5 32.41 -24.07 8.89
CA LEU A 5 31.30 -23.11 9.04
C LEU A 5 30.65 -22.74 7.70
N ALA A 6 31.47 -22.49 6.66
CA ALA A 6 30.94 -22.20 5.33
C ALA A 6 30.17 -23.41 4.77
N ALA A 7 30.64 -24.63 5.05
CA ALA A 7 29.92 -25.86 4.73
C ALA A 7 28.58 -25.96 5.49
N ALA A 8 28.57 -25.68 6.81
CA ALA A 8 27.36 -25.70 7.61
C ALA A 8 26.34 -24.64 7.18
N ILE A 9 26.78 -23.43 6.84
CA ILE A 9 25.91 -22.37 6.30
C ILE A 9 25.30 -22.85 4.99
N ARG A 10 26.10 -23.40 4.07
CA ARG A 10 25.60 -23.94 2.81
C ARG A 10 24.59 -25.07 3.00
N GLU A 11 24.87 -25.99 3.92
CA GLU A 11 24.01 -27.15 4.20
C GLU A 11 22.67 -26.75 4.83
N GLN A 12 22.68 -25.83 5.80
CA GLN A 12 21.48 -25.46 6.56
C GLN A 12 20.66 -24.35 5.93
N THR A 13 21.27 -23.47 5.14
CA THR A 13 20.61 -22.29 4.56
C THR A 13 20.55 -22.31 3.02
N GLY A 14 21.32 -23.19 2.37
CA GLY A 14 21.50 -23.18 0.92
C GLY A 14 22.37 -22.03 0.39
N MET A 15 22.85 -21.11 1.24
CA MET A 15 23.66 -19.96 0.82
C MET A 15 25.12 -20.33 0.61
N ILE A 16 25.71 -19.80 -0.46
CA ILE A 16 27.14 -19.95 -0.76
C ILE A 16 27.84 -18.64 -0.45
N LEU A 17 28.68 -18.63 0.60
CA LEU A 17 29.55 -17.49 0.90
C LEU A 17 30.65 -17.37 -0.17
N LEU A 18 30.80 -16.17 -0.74
CA LEU A 18 31.78 -15.87 -1.78
C LEU A 18 33.01 -15.16 -1.20
N GLU A 19 32.86 -13.89 -0.86
CA GLU A 19 33.94 -13.02 -0.39
C GLU A 19 33.58 -12.38 0.95
N ARG A 20 34.57 -12.22 1.83
CA ARG A 20 34.40 -11.45 3.07
C ARG A 20 34.62 -9.97 2.81
N LEU A 21 33.54 -9.21 2.89
CA LEU A 21 33.55 -7.76 2.67
C LEU A 21 34.13 -6.98 3.87
N GLY A 22 33.93 -7.49 5.09
CA GLY A 22 34.39 -6.77 6.28
C GLY A 22 34.25 -7.56 7.58
N THR A 23 34.91 -7.05 8.61
CA THR A 23 34.88 -7.63 9.97
C THR A 23 34.56 -6.53 10.97
N GLY A 24 33.42 -6.65 11.64
CA GLY A 24 33.02 -5.79 12.75
C GLY A 24 33.28 -6.43 14.12
N PRO A 25 32.88 -5.74 15.21
CA PRO A 25 33.05 -6.22 16.58
C PRO A 25 32.33 -7.56 16.83
N CYS A 26 31.07 -7.70 16.39
CA CYS A 26 30.27 -8.92 16.56
C CYS A 26 30.16 -9.80 15.32
N PHE A 27 30.25 -9.20 14.12
CA PHE A 27 29.87 -9.86 12.88
C PHE A 27 31.01 -9.86 11.87
N GLU A 28 31.08 -10.91 11.05
CA GLU A 28 31.73 -10.86 9.73
C GLU A 28 30.65 -10.64 8.68
N THR A 29 30.93 -9.76 7.72
CA THR A 29 30.02 -9.49 6.60
C THR A 29 30.58 -10.13 5.34
N TRP A 30 29.73 -10.87 4.65
CA TRP A 30 30.06 -11.69 3.50
C TRP A 30 29.16 -11.35 2.33
N GLN A 31 29.73 -11.27 1.14
CA GLN A 31 28.98 -11.42 -0.10
C GLN A 31 28.65 -12.91 -0.27
N ALA A 32 27.41 -13.19 -0.67
CA ALA A 32 26.93 -14.55 -0.84
C ALA A 32 25.98 -14.64 -2.04
N VAL A 33 25.66 -15.87 -2.43
CA VAL A 33 24.60 -16.16 -3.41
C VAL A 33 23.64 -17.15 -2.76
N ALA A 34 22.35 -16.82 -2.78
CA ALA A 34 21.29 -17.71 -2.31
C ALA A 34 21.15 -18.92 -3.24
N TYR A 35 20.51 -20.00 -2.78
CA TYR A 35 20.30 -21.22 -3.57
C TYR A 35 19.54 -20.97 -4.89
N THR A 36 18.78 -19.88 -4.97
CA THR A 36 18.05 -19.41 -6.16
C THR A 36 18.93 -18.68 -7.19
N GLY A 37 20.21 -18.44 -6.88
CA GLY A 37 21.11 -17.63 -7.70
C GLY A 37 21.02 -16.12 -7.45
N VAL A 38 20.20 -15.68 -6.47
CA VAL A 38 20.05 -14.27 -6.11
C VAL A 38 21.25 -13.81 -5.26
N PRO A 39 21.90 -12.69 -5.63
CA PRO A 39 22.96 -12.10 -4.83
C PRO A 39 22.48 -11.66 -3.45
N ALA A 40 23.32 -11.85 -2.43
CA ALA A 40 22.96 -11.71 -1.02
C ALA A 40 24.10 -11.09 -0.21
N LEU A 41 23.73 -10.36 0.85
CA LEU A 41 24.67 -9.94 1.89
C LEU A 41 24.36 -10.70 3.18
N VAL A 42 25.36 -11.42 3.70
CA VAL A 42 25.20 -12.28 4.88
C VAL A 42 26.06 -11.76 6.01
N LYS A 43 25.47 -11.56 7.19
CA LYS A 43 26.19 -11.25 8.42
C LYS A 43 26.22 -12.45 9.34
N VAL A 44 27.43 -12.84 9.75
CA VAL A 44 27.67 -14.04 10.57
C VAL A 44 28.28 -13.63 11.90
N PHE A 45 27.67 -14.03 13.00
CA PHE A 45 28.21 -13.80 14.34
C PHE A 45 29.56 -14.49 14.59
N ARG A 46 30.42 -13.84 15.36
CA ARG A 46 31.80 -14.28 15.66
C ARG A 46 31.95 -14.76 17.11
N GLU A 47 32.90 -15.65 17.34
CA GLU A 47 33.36 -16.00 18.70
C GLU A 47 34.15 -14.83 19.31
N PRO A 48 34.03 -14.55 20.62
CA PRO A 48 33.25 -15.29 21.63
C PRO A 48 31.80 -14.82 21.82
N TRP A 49 31.24 -14.03 20.89
CA TRP A 49 29.95 -13.34 21.07
C TRP A 49 28.72 -14.17 20.71
N PHE A 50 28.83 -15.49 20.78
CA PHE A 50 27.70 -16.36 20.45
C PHE A 50 26.57 -16.20 21.43
N LEU A 51 25.37 -16.27 20.86
CA LEU A 51 24.15 -16.43 21.62
C LEU A 51 23.90 -17.92 21.76
N ASP A 52 23.69 -18.39 22.98
CA ASP A 52 23.19 -19.75 23.19
C ASP A 52 21.77 -19.93 22.63
N ALA A 53 21.28 -21.17 22.60
CA ALA A 53 19.97 -21.46 22.01
C ALA A 53 18.82 -20.71 22.72
N ALA A 54 18.89 -20.58 24.04
CA ALA A 54 17.87 -19.86 24.81
C ALA A 54 17.97 -18.34 24.61
N GLU A 55 19.18 -17.82 24.38
CA GLU A 55 19.42 -16.44 24.00
C GLU A 55 18.86 -16.11 22.62
N LEU A 56 19.03 -17.00 21.64
CA LEU A 56 18.47 -16.83 20.29
C LEU A 56 16.94 -16.94 20.29
N GLU A 57 16.38 -17.86 21.07
CA GLU A 57 14.93 -18.01 21.22
C GLU A 57 14.27 -16.72 21.75
N ARG A 58 14.95 -15.97 22.63
CA ARG A 58 14.47 -14.65 23.08
C ARG A 58 14.34 -13.60 21.97
N PHE A 59 15.04 -13.78 20.86
CA PHE A 59 14.99 -12.87 19.71
C PHE A 59 14.21 -13.46 18.53
N HIS A 60 13.64 -14.68 18.65
CA HIS A 60 12.98 -15.37 17.55
C HIS A 60 11.83 -14.54 16.98
N ASP A 61 10.80 -14.26 17.80
CA ASP A 61 9.62 -13.47 17.39
C ASP A 61 10.04 -12.10 16.83
N TYR A 62 11.02 -11.47 17.46
CA TYR A 62 11.53 -10.18 17.05
C TYR A 62 12.22 -10.20 15.67
N LEU A 63 13.07 -11.20 15.40
CA LEU A 63 13.76 -11.33 14.12
C LEU A 63 12.77 -11.72 13.01
N ASP A 64 11.76 -12.54 13.30
CA ASP A 64 10.68 -12.88 12.38
C ASP A 64 9.83 -11.65 12.03
N GLU A 65 9.49 -10.80 13.02
CA GLU A 65 8.80 -9.53 12.73
C GLU A 65 9.62 -8.63 11.77
N LEU A 66 10.96 -8.66 11.85
CA LEU A 66 11.81 -7.89 10.95
C LEU A 66 11.84 -8.44 9.52
N THR A 67 11.71 -9.75 9.32
CA THR A 67 11.66 -10.34 7.96
C THR A 67 10.35 -10.01 7.25
N MET A 68 9.29 -9.77 8.03
CA MET A 68 7.95 -9.39 7.55
C MET A 68 7.82 -7.91 7.17
N ILE A 69 8.86 -7.09 7.39
CA ILE A 69 8.85 -5.68 6.96
C ILE A 69 8.74 -5.64 5.43
N ALA A 70 7.65 -5.04 4.93
CA ALA A 70 7.40 -4.94 3.49
C ALA A 70 8.47 -4.10 2.77
N TRP A 71 8.54 -4.25 1.45
CA TRP A 71 9.57 -3.62 0.64
C TRP A 71 9.48 -2.08 0.66
N HIS A 72 10.64 -1.42 0.79
CA HIS A 72 10.78 0.03 0.64
C HIS A 72 12.05 0.32 -0.18
N PRO A 73 12.01 1.24 -1.17
CA PRO A 73 13.12 1.45 -2.11
C PRO A 73 14.44 1.86 -1.44
N HIS A 74 14.36 2.53 -0.29
CA HIS A 74 15.53 3.02 0.45
C HIS A 74 15.84 2.22 1.72
N LEU A 75 15.29 1.01 1.85
CA LEU A 75 15.54 0.15 3.01
C LEU A 75 16.20 -1.16 2.55
N ASN A 76 17.33 -1.50 3.15
CA ASN A 76 17.93 -2.82 2.98
C ASN A 76 17.28 -3.80 3.95
N ARG A 77 16.44 -4.67 3.40
CA ARG A 77 15.59 -5.57 4.17
C ARG A 77 16.35 -6.82 4.63
N LEU A 78 16.09 -7.23 5.88
CA LEU A 78 16.41 -8.57 6.38
C LEU A 78 15.46 -9.57 5.69
N VAL A 79 16.00 -10.43 4.84
CA VAL A 79 15.21 -11.42 4.10
C VAL A 79 14.91 -12.62 4.99
N ASP A 80 15.91 -13.10 5.73
CA ASP A 80 15.77 -14.26 6.60
C ASP A 80 16.92 -14.32 7.63
N TRP A 81 16.82 -15.21 8.61
CA TRP A 81 17.85 -15.46 9.60
C TRP A 81 17.91 -16.92 10.04
N TRP A 82 19.08 -17.36 10.52
CA TRP A 82 19.28 -18.74 10.99
C TRP A 82 20.21 -18.81 12.19
N ASN A 83 20.07 -19.90 12.95
CA ASN A 83 21.08 -20.37 13.89
C ASN A 83 21.91 -21.48 13.24
N VAL A 84 23.13 -21.17 12.82
CA VAL A 84 24.05 -22.14 12.21
C VAL A 84 25.18 -22.47 13.17
N SER A 85 25.18 -23.69 13.71
CA SER A 85 26.19 -24.16 14.66
C SER A 85 26.37 -23.23 15.88
N GLY A 86 25.28 -22.69 16.42
CA GLY A 86 25.30 -21.75 17.55
C GLY A 86 25.61 -20.30 17.16
N ARG A 87 25.58 -19.97 15.85
CA ARG A 87 25.85 -18.62 15.34
C ARG A 87 24.62 -18.04 14.69
N LEU A 88 24.26 -16.81 15.06
CA LEU A 88 23.25 -16.05 14.33
C LEU A 88 23.80 -15.63 12.95
N VAL A 89 23.08 -16.04 11.91
CA VAL A 89 23.32 -15.70 10.51
C VAL A 89 22.14 -14.87 10.04
N LEU A 90 22.40 -13.64 9.58
CA LEU A 90 21.39 -12.72 9.06
C LEU A 90 21.58 -12.55 7.56
N TRP A 91 20.54 -12.81 6.77
CA TRP A 91 20.55 -12.59 5.33
C TRP A 91 19.81 -11.31 4.99
N TYR A 92 20.54 -10.38 4.38
CA TYR A 92 20.00 -9.16 3.80
C TYR A 92 19.98 -9.27 2.27
N GLN A 93 19.04 -8.57 1.66
CA GLN A 93 19.13 -8.23 0.24
C GLN A 93 20.52 -7.62 -0.02
N GLU A 94 21.21 -7.92 -1.12
CA GLU A 94 22.51 -7.31 -1.37
C GLU A 94 22.32 -5.79 -1.56
N PRO A 95 22.84 -4.94 -0.63
CA PRO A 95 22.96 -3.53 -0.92
C PRO A 95 24.19 -3.40 -1.81
N GLY A 96 24.10 -2.70 -2.94
CA GLY A 96 25.30 -2.58 -3.76
C GLY A 96 26.43 -1.78 -3.07
N SER A 97 27.57 -1.74 -3.75
CA SER A 97 28.88 -1.84 -3.11
C SER A 97 29.52 -0.54 -2.60
N GLU A 98 28.94 0.65 -2.79
CA GLU A 98 29.58 1.92 -2.41
C GLU A 98 29.00 2.55 -1.15
N VAL A 99 29.84 2.80 -0.15
CA VAL A 99 29.47 3.59 1.04
C VAL A 99 29.53 5.08 0.70
N LEU A 100 28.38 5.66 0.34
CA LEU A 100 28.25 7.07 -0.04
C LEU A 100 28.89 8.04 0.96
N LEU A 101 28.54 7.89 2.24
CA LEU A 101 28.90 8.87 3.28
C LEU A 101 30.20 8.53 4.01
N GLY A 102 30.75 7.32 3.84
CA GLY A 102 32.04 6.92 4.44
C GLY A 102 33.24 7.56 3.76
N SER A 103 33.13 7.89 2.47
CA SER A 103 34.12 8.69 1.74
C SER A 103 34.07 10.16 2.15
N TRP A 104 32.87 10.71 2.39
CA TRP A 104 32.65 12.10 2.80
C TRP A 104 32.89 12.37 4.28
N ALA A 105 32.62 11.41 5.17
CA ALA A 105 32.83 11.56 6.62
C ALA A 105 34.32 11.74 7.00
N ARG A 106 35.24 11.46 6.07
CA ARG A 106 36.68 11.71 6.21
C ARG A 106 37.11 13.06 5.66
N SER A 107 36.23 13.81 5.00
CA SER A 107 36.51 15.14 4.46
C SER A 107 36.25 16.21 5.53
N PRO A 108 37.24 17.04 5.89
CA PRO A 108 37.03 18.16 6.82
C PRO A 108 36.27 19.33 6.19
N VAL A 109 35.84 19.22 4.92
CA VAL A 109 35.21 20.31 4.18
C VAL A 109 33.69 20.32 4.42
N PRO A 110 33.14 21.44 4.92
CA PRO A 110 31.70 21.66 4.97
C PRO A 110 30.99 21.33 3.65
N THR A 111 30.00 20.46 3.71
CA THR A 111 29.18 20.11 2.55
C THR A 111 28.00 21.09 2.44
N PRO A 112 27.73 21.67 1.27
CA PRO A 112 26.53 22.50 1.07
C PRO A 112 25.22 21.71 1.27
N PRO A 113 24.15 22.31 1.83
CA PRO A 113 22.88 21.62 2.09
C PRO A 113 22.28 20.91 0.87
N GLU A 114 22.35 21.52 -0.31
CA GLU A 114 21.80 20.99 -1.55
C GLU A 114 22.39 19.65 -1.97
N LYS A 115 23.66 19.39 -1.61
CA LYS A 115 24.32 18.11 -1.87
C LYS A 115 23.90 17.01 -0.89
N LEU A 116 23.31 17.39 0.25
CA LEU A 116 22.88 16.46 1.28
C LEU A 116 21.41 16.03 1.10
N PHE A 117 20.58 16.87 0.48
CA PHE A 117 19.13 16.61 0.39
C PHE A 117 18.75 15.26 -0.23
N PRO A 118 19.37 14.77 -1.32
CA PRO A 118 19.00 13.47 -1.87
C PRO A 118 19.18 12.35 -0.83
N SER A 119 20.37 12.27 -0.21
CA SER A 119 20.69 11.29 0.81
C SER A 119 19.80 11.42 2.06
N LEU A 120 19.58 12.63 2.54
CA LEU A 120 18.74 12.87 3.72
C LEU A 120 17.28 12.51 3.46
N THR A 121 16.76 12.80 2.26
CA THR A 121 15.38 12.47 1.90
C THR A 121 15.18 10.96 1.85
N ASP A 122 16.11 10.23 1.21
CA ASP A 122 16.06 8.78 1.09
C ASP A 122 16.16 8.10 2.46
N ILE A 123 17.09 8.55 3.32
CA ILE A 123 17.23 8.07 4.71
C ILE A 123 15.97 8.35 5.50
N ALA A 124 15.48 9.59 5.48
CA ALA A 124 14.35 10.01 6.28
C ALA A 124 13.07 9.26 5.88
N SER A 125 12.87 9.01 4.58
CA SER A 125 11.79 8.18 4.05
C SER A 125 11.84 6.76 4.63
N ALA A 126 13.03 6.14 4.67
CA ALA A 126 13.20 4.80 5.23
C ALA A 126 12.97 4.77 6.76
N LEU A 127 13.43 5.79 7.48
CA LEU A 127 13.23 5.91 8.93
C LEU A 127 11.76 6.10 9.30
N ASP A 128 11.05 6.96 8.58
CA ASP A 128 9.61 7.15 8.71
C ASP A 128 8.85 5.85 8.49
N TYR A 129 9.22 5.09 7.46
CA TYR A 129 8.62 3.79 7.15
C TYR A 129 8.81 2.79 8.30
N VAL A 130 10.02 2.68 8.83
CA VAL A 130 10.34 1.77 9.95
C VAL A 130 9.64 2.19 11.24
N GLY A 131 9.60 3.49 11.52
CA GLY A 131 8.88 4.07 12.66
C GLY A 131 7.39 3.73 12.65
N ARG A 132 6.76 3.73 11.46
CA ARG A 132 5.34 3.36 11.31
C ARG A 132 5.06 1.88 11.62
N MET A 133 6.05 1.01 11.46
CA MET A 133 5.98 -0.40 11.83
C MET A 133 6.21 -0.63 13.33
N GLY A 134 6.36 0.43 14.13
CA GLY A 134 6.66 0.33 15.56
C GLY A 134 8.11 -0.05 15.87
N SER A 135 8.98 -0.06 14.85
CA SER A 135 10.40 -0.34 14.98
C SER A 135 11.21 0.95 14.87
N PHE A 136 12.48 0.89 15.26
CA PHE A 136 13.40 2.03 15.20
C PHE A 136 14.77 1.55 14.76
N HIS A 137 15.51 2.39 14.05
CA HIS A 137 16.92 2.14 13.82
C HIS A 137 17.70 2.38 15.11
N GLY A 138 17.49 3.51 15.79
CA GLY A 138 18.05 3.88 17.10
C GLY A 138 19.57 3.89 17.21
N TYR A 139 20.26 3.79 16.08
CA TYR A 139 21.71 3.69 15.98
C TYR A 139 22.17 4.23 14.61
N LEU A 140 21.47 5.24 14.10
CA LEU A 140 21.72 5.79 12.77
C LEU A 140 23.09 6.48 12.73
N LYS A 141 23.87 6.19 11.67
CA LYS A 141 25.24 6.71 11.45
C LYS A 141 25.53 6.84 9.96
N PRO A 142 26.52 7.65 9.57
CA PRO A 142 26.91 7.80 8.17
C PRO A 142 27.21 6.47 7.46
N HIS A 143 27.76 5.49 8.17
CA HIS A 143 28.12 4.17 7.62
C HIS A 143 26.91 3.27 7.29
N HIS A 144 25.71 3.62 7.77
CA HIS A 144 24.49 2.85 7.47
C HIS A 144 23.80 3.32 6.18
N LEU A 145 24.36 4.31 5.47
CA LEU A 145 23.88 4.69 4.14
C LEU A 145 24.79 4.12 3.06
N LEU A 146 24.23 3.26 2.22
CA LEU A 146 24.89 2.70 1.04
C LEU A 146 24.26 3.24 -0.24
N GLU A 147 25.05 3.38 -1.30
CA GLU A 147 24.56 3.70 -2.65
C GLU A 147 25.00 2.64 -3.65
N SER A 148 24.09 2.32 -4.56
CA SER A 148 24.40 1.48 -5.71
C SER A 148 23.53 1.85 -6.89
N LEU A 149 24.16 2.04 -8.05
CA LEU A 149 23.47 2.34 -9.31
C LEU A 149 22.47 3.51 -9.17
N GLY A 150 22.82 4.52 -8.35
CA GLY A 150 21.99 5.69 -8.06
C GLY A 150 20.88 5.50 -7.03
N THR A 151 20.75 4.31 -6.42
CA THR A 151 19.81 4.02 -5.34
C THR A 151 20.51 4.07 -3.99
N ARG A 152 19.93 4.79 -3.02
CA ARG A 152 20.46 4.92 -1.65
C ARG A 152 19.62 4.09 -0.70
N SER A 153 20.27 3.26 0.11
CA SER A 153 19.59 2.33 1.02
C SER A 153 20.15 2.43 2.43
N LEU A 154 19.24 2.46 3.40
CA LEU A 154 19.51 2.36 4.82
C LEU A 154 19.67 0.89 5.22
N VAL A 155 20.80 0.54 5.85
CA VAL A 155 21.08 -0.83 6.31
C VAL A 155 20.90 -1.00 7.82
N GLU A 156 20.86 -2.26 8.27
CA GLU A 156 20.89 -2.63 9.71
C GLU A 156 19.74 -2.06 10.54
N THR A 157 18.61 -1.85 9.89
CA THR A 157 17.45 -1.26 10.54
C THR A 157 16.74 -2.27 11.43
N GLY A 158 16.23 -1.80 12.57
CA GLY A 158 15.52 -2.66 13.50
C GLY A 158 16.43 -3.70 14.14
N LEU A 159 17.68 -3.38 14.49
CA LEU A 159 18.56 -4.26 15.27
C LEU A 159 18.84 -3.73 16.69
N LEU A 160 18.09 -2.72 17.13
CA LEU A 160 18.38 -1.96 18.35
C LEU A 160 18.35 -2.85 19.63
N PRO A 161 17.27 -3.60 19.92
CA PRO A 161 17.22 -4.63 20.96
C PRO A 161 18.43 -5.57 20.99
N LEU A 162 18.78 -6.15 19.83
CA LEU A 162 19.91 -7.08 19.72
C LEU A 162 21.23 -6.38 20.07
N ARG A 163 21.45 -5.16 19.58
CA ARG A 163 22.66 -4.38 19.89
C ARG A 163 22.80 -4.08 21.39
N PHE A 164 21.72 -3.67 22.05
CA PHE A 164 21.74 -3.41 23.50
C PHE A 164 21.99 -4.67 24.32
N TYR A 165 21.42 -5.80 23.90
CA TYR A 165 21.68 -7.09 24.53
C TYR A 165 23.16 -7.44 24.48
N LEU A 166 23.78 -7.34 23.30
CA LEU A 166 25.20 -7.63 23.11
C LEU A 166 26.09 -6.71 23.94
N TRP A 167 25.78 -5.41 23.99
CA TRP A 167 26.50 -4.47 24.85
C TRP A 167 26.46 -4.89 26.32
N ASN A 168 25.25 -5.17 26.84
CA ASN A 168 25.05 -5.48 28.25
C ASN A 168 25.66 -6.84 28.65
N ARG A 169 25.51 -7.84 27.79
CA ARG A 169 25.93 -9.23 28.05
C ARG A 169 27.43 -9.45 27.87
N PHE A 170 28.02 -8.78 26.89
CA PHE A 170 29.34 -9.10 26.39
C PHE A 170 30.33 -7.93 26.42
N ARG A 171 29.86 -6.70 26.72
CA ARG A 171 30.69 -5.47 26.64
C ARG A 171 31.32 -5.29 25.26
N VAL A 172 30.63 -5.74 24.22
CA VAL A 172 31.05 -5.50 22.82
C VAL A 172 31.17 -4.01 22.62
N ARG A 173 32.29 -3.54 22.07
CA ARG A 173 32.47 -2.11 21.76
C ARG A 173 31.37 -1.62 20.82
N VAL A 174 30.50 -0.75 21.33
CA VAL A 174 29.52 0.02 20.57
C VAL A 174 30.06 1.44 20.46
N SER A 175 29.87 2.05 19.29
CA SER A 175 30.28 3.42 19.05
C SER A 175 29.12 4.33 19.49
N TRP A 176 29.30 5.13 20.54
CA TRP A 176 28.19 5.87 21.16
C TRP A 176 27.93 7.27 20.57
N GLU A 177 28.81 7.74 19.69
CA GLU A 177 28.91 9.15 19.30
C GLU A 177 27.76 9.72 18.45
N PHE A 178 26.84 8.88 17.96
CA PHE A 178 25.59 9.33 17.30
C PHE A 178 24.33 8.80 18.02
N VAL A 179 24.51 8.06 19.12
CA VAL A 179 23.41 7.43 19.84
C VAL A 179 22.67 8.51 20.64
N PRO A 180 21.35 8.65 20.47
CA PRO A 180 20.55 9.64 21.20
C PRO A 180 20.67 9.48 22.73
N PRO A 181 20.71 10.59 23.51
CA PRO A 181 20.94 10.55 24.96
C PRO A 181 19.95 9.66 25.74
N GLU A 182 18.69 9.58 25.31
CA GLU A 182 17.68 8.71 25.91
C GLU A 182 18.07 7.23 25.78
N LEU A 183 18.60 6.82 24.62
CA LEU A 183 19.06 5.46 24.38
C LEU A 183 20.34 5.17 25.16
N GLN A 184 21.21 6.16 25.34
CA GLN A 184 22.39 6.05 26.22
C GLN A 184 22.00 5.82 27.69
N ARG A 185 20.88 6.38 28.15
CA ARG A 185 20.30 6.17 29.49
C ARG A 185 19.52 4.86 29.62
N GLY A 186 19.35 4.11 28.53
CA GLY A 186 18.55 2.88 28.50
C GLY A 186 17.03 3.13 28.48
N GLU A 187 16.61 4.34 28.12
CA GLU A 187 15.20 4.67 27.91
C GLU A 187 14.69 4.05 26.59
N LYS A 188 13.37 3.98 26.43
CA LYS A 188 12.77 3.44 25.20
C LYS A 188 12.90 4.45 24.05
N PRO A 189 13.11 4.00 22.80
CA PRO A 189 13.09 4.88 21.64
C PRO A 189 11.71 5.53 21.48
N SER A 190 11.71 6.70 20.86
CA SER A 190 10.51 7.49 20.51
C SER A 190 10.58 7.91 19.04
N PRO A 191 9.49 8.41 18.43
CA PRO A 191 9.52 8.97 17.07
C PRO A 191 10.62 10.03 16.87
N THR A 192 10.96 10.79 17.92
CA THR A 192 12.01 11.84 17.86
C THR A 192 13.44 11.32 18.12
N THR A 193 13.61 10.02 18.36
CA THR A 193 14.93 9.40 18.53
C THR A 193 15.73 9.44 17.23
N GLU A 194 15.08 9.17 16.09
CA GLU A 194 15.73 9.22 14.78
C GLU A 194 16.11 10.65 14.36
N LEU A 195 15.32 11.64 14.76
CA LEU A 195 15.59 13.05 14.50
C LEU A 195 16.93 13.50 15.10
N TYR A 196 17.27 13.04 16.31
CA TYR A 196 18.52 13.41 16.95
C TYR A 196 19.73 12.93 16.12
N SER A 197 19.75 11.65 15.76
CA SER A 197 20.84 11.08 14.97
C SER A 197 20.92 11.71 13.58
N LEU A 198 19.78 11.98 12.94
CA LEU A 198 19.73 12.65 11.64
C LEU A 198 20.24 14.10 11.73
N GLY A 199 19.88 14.83 12.79
CA GLY A 199 20.38 16.18 13.07
C GLY A 199 21.89 16.21 13.28
N LEU A 200 22.45 15.25 14.01
CA LEU A 200 23.90 15.12 14.19
C LEU A 200 24.62 14.82 12.87
N ILE A 201 24.07 13.92 12.05
CA ILE A 201 24.63 13.60 10.74
C ILE A 201 24.64 14.84 9.85
N TYR A 202 23.54 15.59 9.81
CA TYR A 202 23.48 16.84 9.08
C TYR A 202 24.52 17.85 9.58
N LEU A 203 24.59 18.07 10.89
CA LEU A 203 25.54 18.98 11.52
C LEU A 203 26.99 18.61 11.19
N MET A 204 27.32 17.32 11.27
CA MET A 204 28.63 16.75 10.93
C MET A 204 29.03 17.15 9.50
N PHE A 205 28.17 16.91 8.52
CA PHE A 205 28.44 17.27 7.13
C PHE A 205 28.51 18.78 6.90
N ARG A 206 27.64 19.54 7.57
CA ARG A 206 27.57 20.99 7.39
C ARG A 206 28.76 21.73 7.99
N THR A 207 29.42 21.15 8.98
CA THR A 207 30.52 21.81 9.69
C THR A 207 31.88 21.16 9.44
N GLY A 208 31.91 19.97 8.82
CA GLY A 208 33.12 19.15 8.71
C GLY A 208 33.60 18.60 10.05
N TRP A 209 32.80 18.73 11.11
CA TRP A 209 33.09 18.23 12.45
C TRP A 209 32.77 16.75 12.53
N LEU A 210 33.65 15.94 13.12
CA LEU A 210 33.41 14.54 13.43
C LEU A 210 33.30 14.38 14.95
N PRO A 211 32.17 13.87 15.48
CA PRO A 211 32.04 13.57 16.90
C PRO A 211 33.16 12.65 17.39
N ALA A 212 33.73 12.95 18.56
CA ALA A 212 34.76 12.11 19.15
C ALA A 212 34.22 10.70 19.42
N ALA A 213 34.99 9.67 19.08
CA ALA A 213 34.61 8.29 19.32
C ALA A 213 34.41 8.05 20.83
N GLN A 214 33.26 7.50 21.19
CA GLN A 214 32.91 7.19 22.58
C GLN A 214 32.81 5.68 22.77
N GLU A 215 33.55 5.15 23.73
CA GLU A 215 33.55 3.72 24.07
C GLU A 215 32.52 3.35 25.16
N SER A 216 31.88 4.34 25.77
CA SER A 216 30.85 4.18 26.81
C SER A 216 29.78 5.27 26.70
N PRO A 217 28.53 5.03 27.16
CA PRO A 217 27.51 6.06 27.28
C PRO A 217 27.99 7.23 28.12
N GLN A 218 28.02 8.44 27.56
CA GLN A 218 28.39 9.67 28.27
C GLN A 218 27.58 10.85 27.74
N VAL A 219 26.98 11.61 28.66
CA VAL A 219 26.17 12.82 28.36
C VAL A 219 27.04 13.97 27.79
N ALA A 220 28.37 13.87 27.88
CA ALA A 220 29.30 14.94 27.52
C ALA A 220 29.61 15.03 26.02
N GLN A 221 28.65 15.50 25.23
CA GLN A 221 28.88 16.10 23.90
C GLN A 221 28.13 17.43 23.70
N GLU A 222 27.29 17.85 24.65
CA GLU A 222 26.39 19.00 24.49
C GLU A 222 27.14 20.31 24.17
N ASP A 223 28.20 20.63 24.90
CA ASP A 223 28.98 21.86 24.68
C ASP A 223 29.62 21.90 23.29
N GLU A 224 30.18 20.77 22.83
CA GLU A 224 30.81 20.69 21.51
C GLU A 224 29.77 20.76 20.38
N VAL A 225 28.63 20.09 20.56
CA VAL A 225 27.49 20.15 19.64
C VAL A 225 26.97 21.58 19.51
N LEU A 226 26.79 22.29 20.62
CA LEU A 226 26.34 23.69 20.62
C LEU A 226 27.34 24.61 19.91
N VAL A 227 28.64 24.38 20.07
CA VAL A 227 29.68 25.11 19.32
C VAL A 227 29.54 24.87 17.81
N GLN A 228 29.31 23.64 17.37
CA GLN A 228 29.12 23.34 15.95
C GLN A 228 27.82 23.91 15.41
N VAL A 229 26.71 23.80 16.16
CA VAL A 229 25.44 24.43 15.81
C VAL A 229 25.66 25.93 15.59
N GLY A 230 26.44 26.59 16.45
CA GLY A 230 26.82 27.99 16.30
C GLY A 230 27.51 28.38 14.98
N ARG A 231 28.10 27.41 14.26
CA ARG A 231 28.75 27.61 12.95
C ARG A 231 27.78 27.56 11.77
N LEU A 232 26.57 27.04 11.98
CA LEU A 232 25.53 27.01 10.95
C LEU A 232 24.95 28.42 10.73
N GLU A 233 24.39 28.65 9.54
CA GLU A 233 23.63 29.88 9.29
C GLU A 233 22.42 29.97 10.22
N LYS A 234 21.94 31.19 10.50
CA LYS A 234 20.82 31.38 11.45
C LYS A 234 19.61 30.51 11.09
N TRP A 235 19.23 30.45 9.81
CA TRP A 235 18.07 29.68 9.37
C TRP A 235 18.28 28.16 9.52
N GLU A 236 19.51 27.67 9.36
CA GLU A 236 19.86 26.26 9.60
C GLU A 236 19.77 25.96 11.09
N ARG A 237 20.34 26.85 11.94
CA ARG A 237 20.31 26.70 13.41
C ARG A 237 18.91 26.56 13.95
N ASP A 238 17.99 27.40 13.49
CA ASP A 238 16.59 27.40 13.92
C ASP A 238 15.89 26.04 13.68
N LEU A 239 16.36 25.25 12.71
CA LEU A 239 15.80 23.92 12.37
C LEU A 239 16.62 22.75 12.91
N VAL A 240 17.93 22.91 13.11
CA VAL A 240 18.83 21.83 13.55
C VAL A 240 18.93 21.76 15.06
N GLN A 241 19.04 22.91 15.73
CA GLN A 241 19.26 22.95 17.18
C GLN A 241 18.16 22.23 17.98
N PRO A 242 16.86 22.39 17.67
CA PRO A 242 15.81 21.70 18.41
C PRO A 242 15.88 20.17 18.34
N LEU A 243 16.44 19.62 17.26
CA LEU A 243 16.60 18.16 17.12
C LEU A 243 17.60 17.57 18.12
N LEU A 244 18.56 18.40 18.53
CA LEU A 244 19.70 18.01 19.34
C LEU A 244 19.43 18.20 20.84
N ALA A 245 18.17 18.45 21.22
CA ALA A 245 17.78 18.51 22.62
C ALA A 245 18.03 17.15 23.33
N PRO A 246 18.62 17.14 24.54
CA PRO A 246 18.87 15.90 25.28
C PRO A 246 17.61 15.13 25.66
N SER A 247 16.50 15.87 25.83
CA SER A 247 15.17 15.32 26.11
C SER A 247 14.38 15.14 24.80
N PRO A 248 13.88 13.93 24.49
CA PRO A 248 13.00 13.70 23.33
C PRO A 248 11.75 14.59 23.32
N ALA A 249 11.21 14.92 24.49
CA ALA A 249 10.01 15.75 24.62
C ALA A 249 10.22 17.22 24.22
N GLU A 250 11.47 17.68 24.22
CA GLU A 250 11.84 19.04 23.82
C GLU A 250 12.15 19.13 22.31
N ARG A 251 12.22 17.99 21.62
CA ARG A 251 12.43 17.94 20.18
C ARG A 251 11.12 18.21 19.43
N PRO A 252 11.19 18.77 18.21
CA PRO A 252 10.03 18.90 17.34
C PRO A 252 9.34 17.55 17.12
N GLN A 253 8.01 17.54 17.19
CA GLN A 253 7.20 16.35 16.96
C GLN A 253 6.92 16.16 15.46
N PHE A 254 7.99 16.22 14.66
CA PHE A 254 7.98 15.96 13.22
C PHE A 254 8.42 14.52 12.94
N SER A 255 8.08 14.00 11.77
CA SER A 255 8.81 12.84 11.26
C SER A 255 10.21 13.27 10.76
N PRO A 256 11.19 12.36 10.71
CA PRO A 256 12.44 12.58 9.97
C PRO A 256 12.23 13.21 8.59
N LEU A 257 11.27 12.71 7.80
CA LEU A 257 11.03 13.24 6.46
C LEU A 257 10.48 14.66 6.49
N ASP A 258 9.49 14.94 7.34
CA ASP A 258 8.91 16.28 7.52
C ASP A 258 10.01 17.31 7.84
N TRP A 259 10.97 16.94 8.70
CA TRP A 259 12.10 17.81 9.02
C TRP A 259 13.03 18.06 7.83
N VAL A 260 13.43 17.01 7.08
CA VAL A 260 14.30 17.17 5.90
C VAL A 260 13.63 18.08 4.86
N LEU A 261 12.33 17.96 4.71
CA LEU A 261 11.55 18.76 3.77
C LEU A 261 11.41 20.20 4.23
N ALA A 262 11.19 20.45 5.53
CA ALA A 262 11.21 21.79 6.10
C ALA A 262 12.59 22.46 5.94
N LEU A 263 13.67 21.69 6.13
CA LEU A 263 15.04 22.15 5.92
C LEU A 263 15.32 22.51 4.45
N ARG A 264 14.92 21.65 3.53
CA ARG A 264 15.04 21.86 2.07
C ARG A 264 14.23 23.07 1.62
N GLN A 265 13.00 23.20 2.10
CA GLN A 265 12.17 24.39 1.89
C GLN A 265 12.92 25.64 2.33
N ARG A 266 13.42 25.66 3.57
CA ARG A 266 14.05 26.86 4.14
C ARG A 266 15.30 27.25 3.39
N TYR A 267 16.10 26.26 2.95
CA TYR A 267 17.23 26.49 2.07
C TYR A 267 16.81 27.19 0.77
N PHE A 268 15.79 26.70 0.06
CA PHE A 268 15.35 27.34 -1.19
C PHE A 268 14.76 28.73 -0.99
N GLU A 269 14.04 28.96 0.12
CA GLU A 269 13.56 30.30 0.49
C GLU A 269 14.71 31.30 0.68
N MET A 270 15.87 30.85 1.18
CA MET A 270 17.05 31.69 1.41
C MET A 270 17.93 31.82 0.14
N SER A 271 18.08 30.73 -0.63
CA SER A 271 18.92 30.67 -1.83
C SER A 271 18.29 31.31 -3.07
N SER A 272 16.96 31.51 -3.08
CA SER A 272 16.24 32.24 -4.14
C SER A 272 16.32 33.77 -3.99
N VAL A 273 17.11 34.27 -3.03
CA VAL A 273 17.42 35.70 -2.87
C VAL A 273 18.74 36.01 -3.59
N PRO A 274 18.73 36.73 -4.72
CA PRO A 274 19.98 37.17 -5.35
C PRO A 274 20.76 38.07 -4.40
N SER A 275 22.06 37.81 -4.26
CA SER A 275 23.01 38.65 -3.53
C SER A 275 23.17 40.00 -4.25
N GLY A 276 22.21 40.90 -4.05
CA GLY A 276 22.28 42.21 -4.68
C GLY A 276 21.02 43.06 -4.77
N GLN A 277 19.91 42.72 -4.12
CA GLN A 277 18.77 43.65 -4.01
C GLN A 277 18.11 43.52 -2.64
N LYS A 278 18.45 44.46 -1.75
CA LYS A 278 17.62 44.80 -0.59
C LYS A 278 16.36 45.51 -1.11
N ASP A 279 15.43 44.75 -1.67
CA ASP A 279 14.04 45.19 -1.73
C ASP A 279 13.15 44.14 -1.09
N VAL A 280 12.37 44.62 -0.15
CA VAL A 280 11.43 43.87 0.68
C VAL A 280 10.39 43.23 -0.24
N HIS A 281 10.56 41.96 -0.61
CA HIS A 281 9.48 41.21 -1.24
C HIS A 281 8.44 40.86 -0.18
N HIS A 282 7.43 41.72 -0.05
CA HIS A 282 6.17 41.37 0.58
C HIS A 282 5.64 40.10 -0.10
N LYS A 283 5.55 38.99 0.66
CA LYS A 283 4.88 37.78 0.16
C LYS A 283 3.47 38.16 -0.31
N VAL A 284 3.13 37.79 -1.53
CA VAL A 284 1.84 38.13 -2.16
C VAL A 284 0.80 37.05 -1.89
N THR A 285 -0.47 37.42 -1.88
CA THR A 285 -1.59 36.47 -1.76
C THR A 285 -1.98 35.88 -3.11
N GLU A 286 -1.71 36.58 -4.21
CA GLU A 286 -1.97 36.12 -5.57
C GLU A 286 -0.78 36.42 -6.48
N LEU A 287 -0.50 35.51 -7.40
CA LEU A 287 0.51 35.65 -8.44
C LEU A 287 -0.05 35.10 -9.76
N VAL A 288 0.07 35.87 -10.85
CA VAL A 288 -0.25 35.39 -12.20
C VAL A 288 1.06 35.02 -12.88
N LEU A 289 1.15 33.79 -13.40
CA LEU A 289 2.33 33.31 -14.10
C LEU A 289 2.16 33.44 -15.61
N GLU A 290 2.97 34.31 -16.22
CA GLU A 290 3.04 34.46 -17.68
C GLU A 290 4.18 33.63 -18.29
N ASP A 291 5.22 33.32 -17.50
CA ASP A 291 6.36 32.50 -17.90
C ASP A 291 5.99 31.02 -18.08
N ARG A 292 6.59 30.36 -19.08
CA ARG A 292 6.21 28.99 -19.51
C ARG A 292 6.95 27.85 -18.80
N GLU A 293 7.80 28.16 -17.83
CA GLU A 293 8.43 27.18 -16.94
C GLU A 293 7.84 27.37 -15.54
N LEU A 294 7.36 26.28 -14.93
CA LEU A 294 6.75 26.33 -13.60
C LEU A 294 7.76 25.74 -12.60
N THR A 295 8.28 26.57 -11.70
CA THR A 295 9.32 26.17 -10.74
C THR A 295 8.91 26.47 -9.30
N THR A 296 9.70 25.98 -8.35
CA THR A 296 9.50 26.29 -6.94
C THR A 296 9.82 27.76 -6.60
N VAL A 297 10.55 28.47 -7.48
CA VAL A 297 10.92 29.89 -7.28
C VAL A 297 9.68 30.79 -7.32
N GLU A 298 8.73 30.55 -8.23
CA GLU A 298 7.50 31.34 -8.26
C GLU A 298 6.64 31.09 -7.01
N LEU A 299 6.59 29.85 -6.54
CA LEU A 299 5.84 29.45 -5.35
C LEU A 299 6.38 30.10 -4.07
N SER A 300 7.68 30.39 -3.98
CA SER A 300 8.29 31.00 -2.79
C SER A 300 7.74 32.41 -2.50
N ARG A 301 7.32 33.13 -3.54
CA ARG A 301 6.75 34.49 -3.47
C ARG A 301 5.37 34.54 -2.85
N LEU A 302 4.63 33.43 -2.87
CA LEU A 302 3.27 33.35 -2.32
C LEU A 302 3.27 33.19 -0.80
N GLN A 303 2.30 33.79 -0.11
CA GLN A 303 1.98 33.42 1.28
C GLN A 303 1.40 32.00 1.34
N PRO A 304 1.51 31.28 2.47
CA PRO A 304 0.73 30.07 2.70
C PRO A 304 -0.77 30.34 2.47
N GLY A 305 -1.42 29.49 1.69
CA GLY A 305 -2.79 29.64 1.21
C GLY A 305 -2.97 30.55 -0.01
N GLY A 306 -1.89 31.19 -0.49
CA GLY A 306 -1.92 32.06 -1.67
C GLY A 306 -2.22 31.33 -2.97
N THR A 307 -2.66 32.07 -3.98
CA THR A 307 -3.09 31.53 -5.28
C THR A 307 -2.10 31.86 -6.39
N LEU A 308 -1.65 30.82 -7.11
CA LEU A 308 -0.96 30.92 -8.38
C LEU A 308 -1.98 30.76 -9.52
N TRP A 309 -2.17 31.79 -10.31
CA TRP A 309 -2.98 31.77 -11.52
C TRP A 309 -2.12 31.44 -12.73
N LEU A 310 -2.43 30.35 -13.42
CA LEU A 310 -1.80 29.94 -14.66
C LEU A 310 -2.68 30.39 -15.83
N THR A 311 -2.18 31.28 -16.66
CA THR A 311 -2.84 31.66 -17.93
C THR A 311 -3.04 30.43 -18.84
N SER A 312 -3.78 30.57 -19.95
CA SER A 312 -4.06 29.45 -20.87
C SER A 312 -2.85 29.00 -21.72
N HIS A 313 -1.63 29.18 -21.22
CA HIS A 313 -0.39 28.74 -21.84
C HIS A 313 -0.06 27.28 -21.49
N VAL A 314 1.03 26.79 -22.09
CA VAL A 314 1.63 25.50 -21.77
C VAL A 314 2.82 25.76 -20.84
N TYR A 315 2.76 25.15 -19.66
CA TYR A 315 3.80 25.20 -18.64
C TYR A 315 4.56 23.89 -18.64
N HIS A 316 5.88 23.98 -18.53
CA HIS A 316 6.75 22.82 -18.55
C HIS A 316 7.28 22.54 -17.14
N LEU A 317 7.24 21.26 -16.75
CA LEU A 317 7.87 20.71 -15.55
C LEU A 317 8.95 19.76 -16.00
N ARG A 318 10.22 20.13 -15.80
CA ARG A 318 11.40 19.30 -16.11
C ARG A 318 11.99 18.64 -14.87
N GLU A 319 11.61 19.16 -13.71
CA GLU A 319 11.95 18.64 -12.39
C GLU A 319 10.66 18.60 -11.55
N PRO A 320 10.60 17.76 -10.51
CA PRO A 320 9.44 17.71 -9.63
C PRO A 320 9.14 19.07 -9.00
N LEU A 321 7.90 19.55 -9.15
CA LEU A 321 7.42 20.73 -8.44
C LEU A 321 7.00 20.33 -7.03
N VAL A 322 7.86 20.62 -6.06
CA VAL A 322 7.60 20.32 -4.65
C VAL A 322 6.68 21.37 -4.06
N LEU A 323 5.57 20.94 -3.46
CA LEU A 323 4.57 21.78 -2.80
C LEU A 323 4.64 21.52 -1.28
N TRP A 324 5.38 22.39 -0.58
CA TRP A 324 5.74 22.23 0.83
C TRP A 324 4.88 23.06 1.80
N LYS A 325 4.03 23.94 1.26
CA LYS A 325 3.11 24.79 2.04
C LYS A 325 1.74 24.79 1.38
N PRO A 326 0.66 25.07 2.13
CA PRO A 326 -0.67 25.22 1.55
C PRO A 326 -0.66 26.25 0.44
N LEU A 327 -1.24 25.94 -0.72
CA LEU A 327 -1.28 26.82 -1.90
C LEU A 327 -2.46 26.45 -2.79
N ARG A 328 -2.90 27.39 -3.61
CA ARG A 328 -3.85 27.15 -4.70
C ARG A 328 -3.14 27.34 -6.04
N ILE A 329 -3.26 26.40 -6.97
CA ILE A 329 -2.76 26.52 -8.34
C ILE A 329 -3.96 26.37 -9.26
N CYS A 330 -4.30 27.44 -9.97
CA CYS A 330 -5.56 27.57 -10.68
C CYS A 330 -5.33 27.97 -12.14
N GLY A 331 -5.93 27.25 -13.08
CA GLY A 331 -5.99 27.67 -14.48
C GLY A 331 -6.93 28.86 -14.67
N GLN A 332 -6.44 29.91 -15.33
CA GLN A 332 -7.16 31.14 -15.60
C GLN A 332 -8.01 31.00 -16.87
N GLY A 333 -9.32 31.22 -16.72
CA GLY A 333 -10.28 31.24 -17.84
C GLY A 333 -11.00 29.92 -18.06
N LYS A 334 -11.70 29.83 -19.21
CA LYS A 334 -12.63 28.72 -19.51
C LYS A 334 -11.97 27.40 -19.90
N LYS A 335 -10.72 27.45 -20.35
CA LYS A 335 -9.94 26.26 -20.71
C LYS A 335 -8.91 25.99 -19.61
N PRO A 336 -8.60 24.73 -19.32
CA PRO A 336 -7.60 24.41 -18.32
C PRO A 336 -6.21 24.86 -18.76
N ALA A 337 -5.41 25.33 -17.81
CA ALA A 337 -4.00 25.60 -18.05
C ALA A 337 -3.25 24.28 -18.24
N ARG A 338 -2.38 24.19 -19.25
CA ARG A 338 -1.72 22.93 -19.62
C ARG A 338 -0.37 22.81 -18.92
N ILE A 339 -0.15 21.73 -18.20
CA ILE A 339 1.12 21.42 -17.53
C ILE A 339 1.70 20.16 -18.17
N VAL A 340 2.92 20.24 -18.68
CA VAL A 340 3.60 19.13 -19.33
C VAL A 340 4.77 18.68 -18.47
N VAL A 341 4.71 17.42 -18.02
CA VAL A 341 5.75 16.78 -17.20
C VAL A 341 6.75 16.07 -18.12
N HIS A 342 8.04 16.38 -17.97
CA HIS A 342 9.14 15.87 -18.81
C HIS A 342 10.18 15.16 -17.94
N GLY A 343 10.46 13.88 -18.25
CA GLY A 343 11.67 13.17 -17.78
C GLY A 343 11.79 12.92 -16.27
N CYS A 344 10.85 13.37 -15.45
CA CYS A 344 10.83 13.14 -14.01
C CYS A 344 9.79 12.09 -13.61
N ARG A 345 10.15 11.23 -12.65
CA ARG A 345 9.26 10.20 -12.08
C ARG A 345 8.13 10.78 -11.22
N VAL A 346 8.18 12.08 -10.92
CA VAL A 346 7.14 12.79 -10.18
C VAL A 346 6.96 14.18 -10.80
N GLY A 347 5.74 14.52 -11.20
CA GLY A 347 5.41 15.86 -11.73
C GLY A 347 5.30 16.89 -10.61
N MET A 348 4.30 16.72 -9.74
CA MET A 348 4.13 17.51 -8.52
C MET A 348 4.19 16.62 -7.29
N GLU A 349 4.95 17.03 -6.28
CA GLU A 349 5.07 16.31 -5.01
C GLU A 349 4.51 17.16 -3.86
N ILE A 350 3.40 16.73 -3.27
CA ILE A 350 2.75 17.41 -2.16
C ILE A 350 3.27 16.85 -0.84
N LEU A 351 3.94 17.76 -0.13
CA LEU A 351 4.64 17.56 1.13
C LEU A 351 4.16 18.57 2.19
N ALA A 352 3.08 19.30 1.90
CA ALA A 352 2.65 20.43 2.68
C ALA A 352 1.92 20.02 3.96
N CYS A 353 2.20 20.69 5.08
CA CYS A 353 1.34 20.64 6.25
C CYS A 353 0.08 21.50 6.03
N GLY A 354 -0.88 20.99 5.26
CA GLY A 354 -2.20 21.60 5.02
C GLY A 354 -2.76 21.30 3.63
N GLU A 355 -3.70 22.13 3.17
CA GLU A 355 -4.42 21.89 1.91
C GLU A 355 -3.73 22.56 0.71
N VAL A 356 -3.47 21.77 -0.32
CA VAL A 356 -3.07 22.22 -1.65
C VAL A 356 -4.26 22.05 -2.59
N VAL A 357 -4.62 23.12 -3.30
CA VAL A 357 -5.72 23.13 -4.27
C VAL A 357 -5.18 23.16 -5.69
N LEU A 358 -5.60 22.21 -6.52
CA LEU A 358 -5.34 22.17 -7.95
C LEU A 358 -6.68 22.32 -8.67
N GLU A 359 -6.85 23.38 -9.45
CA GLU A 359 -8.14 23.70 -10.06
C GLU A 359 -8.01 24.07 -11.53
N ASN A 360 -8.83 23.46 -12.39
CA ASN A 360 -8.88 23.79 -13.84
C ASN A 360 -7.50 23.63 -14.52
N LEU A 361 -6.84 22.49 -14.31
CA LEU A 361 -5.51 22.17 -14.85
C LEU A 361 -5.58 20.95 -15.77
N ALA A 362 -4.75 20.91 -16.80
CA ALA A 362 -4.61 19.77 -17.71
C ALA A 362 -3.16 19.30 -17.72
N PHE A 363 -2.90 18.18 -17.06
CA PHE A 363 -1.60 17.55 -16.98
C PHE A 363 -1.38 16.58 -18.14
N GLN A 364 -0.16 16.61 -18.70
CA GLN A 364 0.28 15.66 -19.70
C GLN A 364 1.71 15.21 -19.39
N HIS A 365 1.91 13.92 -19.17
CA HIS A 365 3.24 13.34 -19.09
C HIS A 365 3.78 12.98 -20.49
N LYS A 366 5.08 13.26 -20.73
CA LYS A 366 5.79 12.98 -21.99
C LYS A 366 7.10 12.20 -21.81
N GLY A 367 7.41 11.71 -20.60
CA GLY A 367 8.58 10.88 -20.37
C GLY A 367 8.41 9.45 -20.90
N GLU A 368 9.53 8.73 -21.02
CA GLU A 368 9.54 7.29 -21.37
C GLU A 368 9.40 6.40 -20.13
N GLU A 369 9.91 6.86 -18.98
CA GLU A 369 9.82 6.16 -17.70
C GLU A 369 8.46 6.40 -17.02
N PRO A 370 7.94 5.44 -16.23
CA PRO A 370 6.73 5.64 -15.43
C PRO A 370 6.86 6.83 -14.47
N ALA A 371 5.79 7.63 -14.34
CA ALA A 371 5.74 8.76 -13.42
C ALA A 371 4.43 8.87 -12.65
N ASP A 372 4.51 9.42 -11.43
CA ASP A 372 3.34 9.95 -10.72
C ASP A 372 3.16 11.41 -11.14
N ILE A 373 2.08 11.72 -11.88
CA ILE A 373 1.84 13.10 -12.33
C ILE A 373 1.66 14.02 -11.13
N VAL A 374 0.87 13.60 -10.14
CA VAL A 374 0.77 14.23 -8.82
C VAL A 374 0.91 13.16 -7.74
N ARG A 375 1.88 13.33 -6.84
CA ARG A 375 2.08 12.48 -5.66
C ARG A 375 1.75 13.27 -4.39
N VAL A 376 0.93 12.69 -3.51
CA VAL A 376 0.60 13.24 -2.19
C VAL A 376 1.21 12.33 -1.14
N ARG A 377 2.29 12.78 -0.46
CA ARG A 377 2.89 12.04 0.65
C ARG A 377 2.43 12.57 2.00
N ALA A 378 2.18 13.88 2.10
CA ALA A 378 1.72 14.53 3.31
C ALA A 378 0.70 15.63 2.99
N GLY A 379 -0.14 15.96 3.98
CA GLY A 379 -1.18 16.97 3.82
C GLY A 379 -2.35 16.51 2.97
N LYS A 380 -3.08 17.48 2.43
CA LYS A 380 -4.33 17.26 1.71
C LYS A 380 -4.29 17.89 0.33
N LEU A 381 -4.63 17.11 -0.70
CA LEU A 381 -4.91 17.60 -2.04
C LEU A 381 -6.42 17.83 -2.21
N LEU A 382 -6.81 18.98 -2.74
CA LEU A 382 -8.10 19.20 -3.37
C LEU A 382 -7.87 19.37 -4.88
N ALA A 383 -8.21 18.36 -5.68
CA ALA A 383 -8.15 18.42 -7.13
C ALA A 383 -9.56 18.58 -7.70
N GLU A 384 -9.80 19.67 -8.42
CA GLU A 384 -11.11 20.06 -8.91
C GLU A 384 -11.05 20.41 -10.41
N ARG A 385 -11.82 19.70 -11.23
CA ARG A 385 -11.89 19.94 -12.70
C ARG A 385 -10.53 19.86 -13.38
N CYS A 386 -9.74 18.86 -13.04
CA CYS A 386 -8.43 18.60 -13.64
C CYS A 386 -8.46 17.43 -14.63
N ASP A 387 -7.66 17.51 -15.70
CA ASP A 387 -7.46 16.43 -16.68
C ASP A 387 -6.04 15.88 -16.52
N PHE A 388 -5.91 14.56 -16.43
CA PHE A 388 -4.65 13.85 -16.24
C PHE A 388 -4.45 12.87 -17.39
N LYS A 389 -3.39 13.08 -18.18
CA LYS A 389 -3.04 12.24 -19.32
C LYS A 389 -1.63 11.67 -19.20
N GLY A 390 -1.53 10.34 -19.21
CA GLY A 390 -0.25 9.61 -19.18
C GLY A 390 0.19 9.05 -20.53
N ASN A 391 1.24 8.24 -20.47
CA ASN A 391 1.81 7.44 -21.56
C ASN A 391 1.48 5.93 -21.47
N GLY A 392 0.69 5.52 -20.46
CA GLY A 392 0.27 4.14 -20.21
C GLY A 392 0.93 3.48 -19.01
N ALA A 393 2.05 3.99 -18.49
CA ALA A 393 2.73 3.44 -17.31
C ALA A 393 2.57 4.32 -16.05
N ASP A 394 1.96 5.50 -16.21
CA ASP A 394 1.92 6.54 -15.20
C ASP A 394 0.80 6.36 -14.17
N GLN A 395 0.94 7.01 -13.03
CA GLN A 395 -0.15 7.24 -12.08
C GLN A 395 -0.65 8.68 -12.23
N GLY A 396 -1.97 8.88 -12.32
CA GLY A 396 -2.54 10.23 -12.43
C GLY A 396 -2.40 11.00 -11.13
N VAL A 397 -3.04 10.50 -10.08
CA VAL A 397 -2.86 10.98 -8.70
C VAL A 397 -2.50 9.78 -7.83
N ASN A 398 -1.35 9.83 -7.17
CA ASN A 398 -0.87 8.84 -6.22
C ASN A 398 -0.87 9.40 -4.79
N ILE A 399 -1.80 8.93 -3.96
CA ILE A 399 -1.91 9.30 -2.54
C ILE A 399 -1.25 8.20 -1.72
N THR A 400 -0.20 8.55 -0.98
CA THR A 400 0.61 7.62 -0.20
C THR A 400 1.01 8.23 1.14
N GLU A 401 1.64 7.45 2.02
CA GLU A 401 2.24 7.89 3.28
C GLU A 401 1.31 8.72 4.19
N ARG A 402 0.01 8.39 4.21
CA ARG A 402 -1.06 9.10 4.94
C ARG A 402 -1.49 10.44 4.32
N GLY A 403 -1.08 10.73 3.10
CA GLY A 403 -1.66 11.81 2.31
C GLY A 403 -3.19 11.68 2.22
N GLU A 404 -3.86 12.82 2.10
CA GLU A 404 -5.30 12.90 1.89
C GLU A 404 -5.62 13.50 0.53
N GLY A 405 -6.66 13.02 -0.13
CA GLY A 405 -7.13 13.56 -1.41
C GLY A 405 -8.63 13.73 -1.47
N ILE A 406 -9.08 14.91 -1.90
CA ILE A 406 -10.44 15.15 -2.37
C ILE A 406 -10.32 15.41 -3.87
N ILE A 407 -10.86 14.50 -4.68
CA ILE A 407 -10.72 14.52 -6.14
C ILE A 407 -12.12 14.58 -6.73
N ARG A 408 -12.42 15.68 -7.42
CA ARG A 408 -13.76 16.00 -7.91
C ARG A 408 -13.76 16.48 -9.35
N HIS A 409 -14.70 15.96 -10.13
CA HIS A 409 -14.89 16.39 -11.52
C HIS A 409 -13.63 16.27 -12.39
N CYS A 410 -12.74 15.34 -12.03
CA CYS A 410 -11.47 15.12 -12.70
C CYS A 410 -11.57 14.00 -13.74
N VAL A 411 -10.67 14.03 -14.72
CA VAL A 411 -10.61 13.05 -15.81
C VAL A 411 -9.22 12.43 -15.87
N PHE A 412 -9.16 11.11 -15.98
CA PHE A 412 -7.92 10.32 -15.93
C PHE A 412 -7.85 9.37 -17.14
N ARG A 413 -6.82 9.53 -17.98
CA ARG A 413 -6.73 8.85 -19.29
C ARG A 413 -5.33 8.39 -19.66
N GLY A 414 -5.25 7.19 -20.24
CA GLY A 414 -4.01 6.67 -20.80
C GLY A 414 -2.89 6.58 -19.76
N LEU A 415 -3.25 6.34 -18.50
CA LEU A 415 -2.35 6.09 -17.38
C LEU A 415 -2.20 4.56 -17.24
N ASP A 416 -1.30 4.09 -16.39
CA ASP A 416 -1.42 2.75 -15.85
C ASP A 416 -2.65 2.69 -14.94
N THR A 417 -2.69 3.61 -13.96
CA THR A 417 -3.80 3.77 -13.04
C THR A 417 -4.22 5.23 -12.90
N GLY A 418 -5.53 5.46 -12.92
CA GLY A 418 -6.08 6.82 -12.83
C GLY A 418 -5.79 7.48 -11.48
N ILE A 419 -6.32 6.89 -10.42
CA ILE A 419 -6.13 7.33 -9.04
C ILE A 419 -5.65 6.14 -8.21
N ALA A 420 -4.50 6.26 -7.58
CA ALA A 420 -3.96 5.28 -6.64
C ALA A 420 -4.00 5.84 -5.21
N VAL A 421 -4.60 5.07 -4.29
CA VAL A 421 -4.59 5.33 -2.85
C VAL A 421 -3.82 4.19 -2.19
N GLY A 422 -2.53 4.41 -1.95
CA GLY A 422 -1.60 3.46 -1.33
C GLY A 422 -1.36 3.74 0.15
N VAL A 423 -0.31 3.13 0.71
CA VAL A 423 0.14 3.17 2.12
C VAL A 423 -0.60 4.17 3.03
N HIS A 424 -1.65 3.70 3.72
CA HIS A 424 -2.44 4.48 4.69
C HIS A 424 -3.07 5.78 4.18
N GLY A 425 -3.12 5.99 2.87
CA GLY A 425 -3.73 7.15 2.23
C GLY A 425 -5.24 7.20 2.47
N ARG A 426 -5.80 8.41 2.36
CA ARG A 426 -7.25 8.62 2.45
C ARG A 426 -7.77 9.40 1.26
N ALA A 427 -8.87 8.96 0.66
CA ALA A 427 -9.42 9.64 -0.49
C ALA A 427 -10.96 9.78 -0.45
N GLN A 428 -11.45 10.92 -0.91
CA GLN A 428 -12.83 11.12 -1.36
C GLN A 428 -12.79 11.41 -2.86
N ILE A 429 -13.36 10.51 -3.66
CA ILE A 429 -13.31 10.55 -5.11
C ILE A 429 -14.75 10.64 -5.62
N GLU A 430 -15.12 11.79 -6.18
CA GLU A 430 -16.51 12.06 -6.55
C GLU A 430 -16.61 12.61 -7.97
N ASN A 431 -17.61 12.15 -8.74
CA ASN A 431 -17.90 12.69 -10.08
C ASN A 431 -16.69 12.66 -11.04
N CYS A 432 -15.79 11.69 -10.88
CA CYS A 432 -14.61 11.56 -11.71
C CYS A 432 -14.85 10.58 -12.86
N ARG A 433 -14.04 10.71 -13.92
CA ARG A 433 -14.02 9.78 -15.04
C ARG A 433 -12.63 9.19 -15.23
N CYS A 434 -12.51 7.87 -15.07
CA CYS A 434 -11.27 7.15 -15.33
C CYS A 434 -11.47 6.24 -16.55
N GLU A 435 -10.78 6.52 -17.65
CA GLU A 435 -10.98 5.78 -18.89
C GLU A 435 -9.71 5.41 -19.66
N GLY A 436 -9.69 4.20 -20.20
CA GLY A 436 -8.60 3.74 -21.06
C GLY A 436 -7.24 3.69 -20.36
N ASN A 437 -7.20 3.40 -19.06
CA ASN A 437 -5.96 3.16 -18.32
C ASN A 437 -5.53 1.70 -18.48
N GLN A 438 -4.24 1.38 -18.34
CA GLN A 438 -3.71 0.03 -18.65
C GLN A 438 -4.06 -1.01 -17.59
N PHE A 439 -4.02 -0.65 -16.32
CA PHE A 439 -4.40 -1.50 -15.21
C PHE A 439 -5.83 -1.18 -14.76
N ALA A 440 -5.99 -0.17 -13.89
CA ALA A 440 -7.29 0.16 -13.29
C ALA A 440 -7.64 1.64 -13.33
N GLY A 441 -8.94 1.95 -13.25
CA GLY A 441 -9.38 3.33 -13.12
C GLY A 441 -9.05 3.92 -11.75
N ILE A 442 -9.34 3.15 -10.69
CA ILE A 442 -9.05 3.54 -9.29
C ILE A 442 -8.53 2.32 -8.53
N VAL A 443 -7.47 2.51 -7.75
CA VAL A 443 -6.85 1.50 -6.87
C VAL A 443 -6.83 2.00 -5.43
N VAL A 444 -7.24 1.14 -4.48
CA VAL A 444 -7.26 1.41 -3.05
C VAL A 444 -6.58 0.25 -2.31
N ASN A 445 -5.35 0.47 -1.84
CA ASN A 445 -4.46 -0.57 -1.33
C ASN A 445 -3.76 -0.20 -0.01
N GLU A 446 -3.12 -1.18 0.64
CA GLU A 446 -2.16 -1.01 1.74
C GLU A 446 -2.75 -0.25 2.94
N HIS A 447 -3.80 -0.81 3.52
CA HIS A 447 -4.50 -0.22 4.67
C HIS A 447 -5.04 1.21 4.45
N SER A 448 -5.21 1.62 3.19
CA SER A 448 -5.81 2.90 2.83
C SER A 448 -7.33 2.89 3.00
N GLN A 449 -7.93 4.08 2.93
CA GLN A 449 -9.37 4.28 3.03
C GLN A 449 -9.88 5.17 1.91
N ALA A 450 -10.93 4.76 1.21
CA ALA A 450 -11.52 5.58 0.16
C ALA A 450 -13.05 5.56 0.16
N VAL A 451 -13.63 6.72 -0.14
CA VAL A 451 -15.04 6.84 -0.56
C VAL A 451 -15.05 7.21 -2.04
N ILE A 452 -15.68 6.37 -2.85
CA ILE A 452 -15.73 6.51 -4.30
C ILE A 452 -17.20 6.62 -4.71
N ALA A 453 -17.61 7.79 -5.19
CA ALA A 453 -19.02 8.06 -5.46
C ALA A 453 -19.28 8.72 -6.83
N ASN A 454 -20.33 8.29 -7.52
CA ASN A 454 -20.79 8.91 -8.77
C ASN A 454 -19.70 8.96 -9.88
N CYS A 455 -18.78 8.00 -9.91
CA CYS A 455 -17.70 7.98 -10.91
C CYS A 455 -18.04 7.12 -12.13
N GLU A 456 -17.50 7.50 -13.30
CA GLU A 456 -17.53 6.71 -14.54
C GLU A 456 -16.18 6.04 -14.77
N ILE A 457 -16.15 4.70 -14.69
CA ILE A 457 -14.92 3.91 -14.77
C ILE A 457 -14.99 2.98 -15.98
N LEU A 458 -14.36 3.41 -17.08
CA LEU A 458 -14.69 2.96 -18.43
C LEU A 458 -13.48 2.35 -19.15
N GLU A 459 -13.65 1.21 -19.79
CA GLU A 459 -12.72 0.72 -20.82
C GLU A 459 -11.25 0.60 -20.34
N ASN A 460 -11.05 0.31 -19.04
CA ASN A 460 -9.71 0.09 -18.49
C ASN A 460 -9.18 -1.30 -18.86
N GLY A 461 -7.87 -1.44 -18.87
CA GLY A 461 -7.14 -2.59 -19.40
C GLY A 461 -7.19 -3.83 -18.51
N GLU A 462 -7.59 -3.68 -17.25
CA GLU A 462 -7.97 -4.77 -16.35
C GLU A 462 -9.26 -4.41 -15.60
N GLN A 463 -9.15 -4.08 -14.30
CA GLN A 463 -10.28 -3.81 -13.42
C GLN A 463 -10.80 -2.38 -13.59
N GLY A 464 -12.08 -2.15 -13.30
CA GLY A 464 -12.56 -0.78 -13.12
C GLY A 464 -12.02 -0.18 -11.81
N ILE A 465 -12.51 -0.70 -10.69
CA ILE A 465 -12.06 -0.34 -9.34
C ILE A 465 -11.41 -1.56 -8.69
N TYR A 466 -10.19 -1.40 -8.18
CA TYR A 466 -9.46 -2.41 -7.42
C TYR A 466 -9.36 -2.01 -5.95
N VAL A 467 -9.73 -2.91 -5.04
CA VAL A 467 -9.54 -2.73 -3.59
C VAL A 467 -8.80 -3.94 -3.03
N GLY A 468 -7.63 -3.75 -2.45
CA GLY A 468 -6.80 -4.86 -1.98
C GLY A 468 -5.97 -4.51 -0.75
N LEU A 469 -5.08 -5.43 -0.37
CA LEU A 469 -4.07 -5.29 0.68
C LEU A 469 -4.63 -4.65 1.98
N HIS A 470 -5.66 -5.26 2.56
CA HIS A 470 -6.33 -4.82 3.79
C HIS A 470 -6.97 -3.43 3.76
N ALA A 471 -7.15 -2.82 2.59
CA ALA A 471 -7.78 -1.52 2.46
C ALA A 471 -9.28 -1.55 2.78
N ALA A 472 -9.85 -0.37 3.03
CA ALA A 472 -11.28 -0.19 3.23
C ALA A 472 -11.88 0.79 2.20
N ALA A 473 -12.99 0.41 1.55
CA ALA A 473 -13.62 1.27 0.56
C ALA A 473 -15.16 1.28 0.62
N GLU A 474 -15.74 2.46 0.47
CA GLU A 474 -17.16 2.67 0.24
C GLU A 474 -17.37 3.07 -1.23
N LEU A 475 -18.09 2.23 -1.98
CA LEU A 475 -18.31 2.40 -3.42
C LEU A 475 -19.80 2.64 -3.66
N VAL A 476 -20.16 3.86 -4.07
CA VAL A 476 -21.56 4.30 -4.11
C VAL A 476 -21.92 4.92 -5.46
N ASP A 477 -22.99 4.45 -6.11
CA ASP A 477 -23.52 5.07 -7.33
C ASP A 477 -22.50 5.17 -8.50
N ASN A 478 -21.53 4.25 -8.59
CA ASN A 478 -20.52 4.25 -9.66
C ASN A 478 -20.94 3.42 -10.88
N ARG A 479 -20.39 3.76 -12.04
CA ARG A 479 -20.61 3.04 -13.31
C ARG A 479 -19.30 2.43 -13.80
N CYS A 480 -19.11 1.14 -13.57
CA CYS A 480 -17.93 0.40 -14.03
C CYS A 480 -18.26 -0.38 -15.31
N LEU A 481 -17.88 0.17 -16.46
CA LEU A 481 -18.35 -0.30 -17.76
C LEU A 481 -17.21 -0.70 -18.71
N ARG A 482 -17.38 -1.81 -19.42
CA ARG A 482 -16.48 -2.24 -20.51
C ARG A 482 -15.01 -2.41 -20.12
N ASN A 483 -14.72 -2.67 -18.84
CA ASN A 483 -13.37 -2.99 -18.40
C ASN A 483 -12.98 -4.38 -18.89
N LYS A 484 -11.69 -4.60 -19.14
CA LYS A 484 -11.19 -5.85 -19.75
C LYS A 484 -11.09 -7.01 -18.76
N ASP A 485 -11.32 -6.78 -17.48
CA ASP A 485 -11.61 -7.81 -16.48
C ASP A 485 -12.89 -7.44 -15.68
N ALA A 486 -12.86 -7.31 -14.35
CA ALA A 486 -14.05 -7.05 -13.56
C ALA A 486 -14.37 -5.54 -13.44
N GLY A 487 -15.65 -5.22 -13.23
CA GLY A 487 -16.06 -3.84 -12.97
C GLY A 487 -15.52 -3.33 -11.62
N ILE A 488 -15.68 -4.13 -10.57
CA ILE A 488 -15.17 -3.89 -9.22
C ILE A 488 -14.51 -5.19 -8.74
N ALA A 489 -13.30 -5.11 -8.23
CA ALA A 489 -12.54 -6.28 -7.78
C ALA A 489 -11.96 -6.08 -6.37
N VAL A 490 -12.09 -7.10 -5.52
CA VAL A 490 -11.74 -7.06 -4.10
C VAL A 490 -10.83 -8.22 -3.71
N PHE A 491 -9.68 -7.90 -3.12
CA PHE A 491 -8.59 -8.83 -2.82
C PHE A 491 -8.02 -8.65 -1.40
N ASP A 492 -7.17 -9.59 -1.01
CA ASP A 492 -6.28 -9.57 0.15
C ASP A 492 -6.92 -9.02 1.43
N SER A 493 -8.01 -9.65 1.86
CA SER A 493 -8.69 -9.31 3.12
C SER A 493 -9.14 -7.85 3.22
N ALA A 494 -9.48 -7.22 2.09
CA ALA A 494 -10.06 -5.89 2.05
C ALA A 494 -11.48 -5.85 2.67
N ARG A 495 -11.91 -4.65 3.06
CA ARG A 495 -13.25 -4.38 3.61
C ARG A 495 -14.01 -3.44 2.68
N VAL A 496 -15.17 -3.87 2.18
CA VAL A 496 -15.93 -3.05 1.22
C VAL A 496 -17.41 -2.95 1.55
N SER A 497 -17.97 -1.77 1.28
CA SER A 497 -19.39 -1.54 1.11
C SER A 497 -19.62 -1.10 -0.33
N VAL A 498 -20.38 -1.88 -1.10
CA VAL A 498 -20.64 -1.64 -2.52
C VAL A 498 -22.15 -1.46 -2.69
N GLN A 499 -22.58 -0.23 -2.92
CA GLN A 499 -23.98 0.14 -2.95
C GLN A 499 -24.39 0.88 -4.23
N ARG A 500 -25.50 0.47 -4.86
CA ARG A 500 -26.10 1.14 -6.03
C ARG A 500 -25.15 1.33 -7.23
N ASN A 501 -24.17 0.45 -7.40
CA ASN A 501 -23.24 0.51 -8.53
C ASN A 501 -23.82 -0.23 -9.74
N ALA A 502 -23.46 0.23 -10.94
CA ALA A 502 -23.77 -0.41 -12.20
C ALA A 502 -22.49 -0.97 -12.83
N CYS A 503 -22.35 -2.30 -12.83
CA CYS A 503 -21.24 -3.01 -13.45
C CYS A 503 -21.73 -3.74 -14.70
N ALA A 504 -21.36 -3.25 -15.89
CA ALA A 504 -21.89 -3.83 -17.13
C ALA A 504 -20.89 -3.90 -18.27
N LEU A 505 -21.09 -4.90 -19.13
CA LEU A 505 -20.27 -5.13 -20.33
C LEU A 505 -18.77 -5.35 -20.02
N ASN A 506 -18.43 -5.67 -18.77
CA ASN A 506 -17.06 -6.01 -18.39
C ASN A 506 -16.75 -7.43 -18.89
N ARG A 507 -15.50 -7.72 -19.26
CA ARG A 507 -15.15 -9.05 -19.78
C ARG A 507 -15.15 -10.13 -18.70
N GLY A 508 -14.79 -9.77 -17.47
CA GLY A 508 -14.85 -10.62 -16.30
C GLY A 508 -16.20 -10.52 -15.59
N ASN A 509 -16.18 -10.61 -14.25
CA ASN A 509 -17.39 -10.44 -13.43
C ASN A 509 -17.83 -8.98 -13.36
N GLY A 510 -19.11 -8.73 -13.07
CA GLY A 510 -19.56 -7.38 -12.72
C GLY A 510 -18.89 -6.89 -11.42
N ILE A 511 -19.03 -7.68 -10.36
CA ILE A 511 -18.34 -7.50 -9.08
C ILE A 511 -17.63 -8.81 -8.74
N ASN A 512 -16.33 -8.74 -8.45
CA ASN A 512 -15.49 -9.86 -8.11
C ASN A 512 -14.97 -9.74 -6.66
N ILE A 513 -15.34 -10.69 -5.81
CA ILE A 513 -14.83 -10.82 -4.44
C ILE A 513 -13.90 -12.04 -4.42
N ALA A 514 -12.61 -11.81 -4.65
CA ALA A 514 -11.62 -12.87 -4.67
C ALA A 514 -11.10 -13.18 -3.27
N SER A 515 -10.91 -12.17 -2.42
CA SER A 515 -10.55 -12.33 -0.99
C SER A 515 -10.96 -11.08 -0.20
N ALA A 516 -12.01 -11.17 0.61
CA ALA A 516 -12.46 -10.05 1.44
C ALA A 516 -12.58 -10.43 2.91
N LYS A 517 -12.18 -9.52 3.80
CA LYS A 517 -12.48 -9.68 5.24
C LYS A 517 -13.95 -9.41 5.54
N HIS A 518 -14.52 -8.42 4.85
CA HIS A 518 -15.92 -8.09 4.97
C HIS A 518 -16.42 -7.44 3.68
N ALA A 519 -17.49 -7.96 3.10
CA ALA A 519 -18.09 -7.37 1.90
C ALA A 519 -19.61 -7.27 2.04
N ILE A 520 -20.13 -6.06 1.89
CA ILE A 520 -21.57 -5.80 1.79
C ILE A 520 -21.87 -5.31 0.38
N LEU A 521 -22.66 -6.07 -0.37
CA LEU A 521 -23.09 -5.75 -1.73
C LEU A 521 -24.61 -5.51 -1.73
N THR A 522 -25.04 -4.26 -1.88
CA THR A 522 -26.47 -3.91 -1.80
C THR A 522 -26.95 -3.06 -2.97
N ASP A 523 -28.12 -3.38 -3.54
CA ASP A 523 -28.76 -2.59 -4.61
C ASP A 523 -27.90 -2.41 -5.88
N ASN A 524 -26.92 -3.28 -6.15
CA ASN A 524 -26.08 -3.17 -7.35
C ASN A 524 -26.75 -3.82 -8.56
N THR A 525 -26.48 -3.29 -9.74
CA THR A 525 -26.88 -3.89 -11.02
C THR A 525 -25.66 -4.40 -11.76
N CYS A 526 -25.58 -5.72 -11.95
CA CYS A 526 -24.54 -6.37 -12.73
C CYS A 526 -25.16 -6.98 -14.00
N SER A 527 -24.82 -6.44 -15.17
CA SER A 527 -25.49 -6.87 -16.42
C SER A 527 -24.57 -7.05 -17.61
N GLN A 528 -24.83 -8.09 -18.41
CA GLN A 528 -24.11 -8.33 -19.67
C GLN A 528 -22.59 -8.41 -19.50
N ASN A 529 -22.12 -8.92 -18.35
CA ASN A 529 -20.70 -9.19 -18.14
C ASN A 529 -20.32 -10.55 -18.75
N GLY A 530 -19.05 -10.71 -19.12
CA GLY A 530 -18.54 -11.91 -19.80
C GLY A 530 -18.42 -13.14 -18.91
N GLU A 531 -18.56 -12.96 -17.59
CA GLU A 531 -18.58 -14.04 -16.60
C GLU A 531 -19.88 -13.99 -15.78
N TYR A 532 -19.80 -13.92 -14.45
CA TYR A 532 -20.96 -13.79 -13.57
C TYR A 532 -21.30 -12.32 -13.30
N GLY A 533 -22.55 -12.06 -12.90
CA GLY A 533 -22.91 -10.74 -12.38
C GLY A 533 -22.12 -10.40 -11.12
N ILE A 534 -22.13 -11.30 -10.14
CA ILE A 534 -21.34 -11.22 -8.91
C ILE A 534 -20.63 -12.56 -8.71
N GLY A 535 -19.30 -12.57 -8.66
CA GLY A 535 -18.51 -13.74 -8.28
C GLY A 535 -17.89 -13.54 -6.90
N CYS A 536 -18.03 -14.51 -6.00
CA CYS A 536 -17.43 -14.48 -4.67
C CYS A 536 -16.67 -15.78 -4.42
N TYR A 537 -15.34 -15.74 -4.47
CA TYR A 537 -14.49 -16.93 -4.49
C TYR A 537 -13.82 -17.23 -3.15
N SER A 538 -13.44 -16.20 -2.37
CA SER A 538 -12.99 -16.35 -0.98
C SER A 538 -13.22 -15.09 -0.15
N GLY A 539 -13.24 -15.24 1.18
CA GLY A 539 -13.45 -14.14 2.14
C GLY A 539 -14.18 -14.57 3.40
N GLU A 540 -14.08 -13.80 4.50
CA GLU A 540 -14.61 -14.21 5.81
C GLU A 540 -16.13 -14.01 5.94
N THR A 541 -16.65 -12.85 5.55
CA THR A 541 -18.09 -12.53 5.67
C THR A 541 -18.57 -11.73 4.46
N VAL A 542 -19.55 -12.27 3.74
CA VAL A 542 -20.13 -11.64 2.55
C VAL A 542 -21.66 -11.57 2.67
N ALA A 543 -22.23 -10.39 2.44
CA ALA A 543 -23.67 -10.16 2.38
C ALA A 543 -24.06 -9.57 1.01
N ILE A 544 -24.93 -10.27 0.28
CA ILE A 544 -25.39 -9.91 -1.06
C ILE A 544 -26.90 -9.72 -1.01
N THR A 545 -27.37 -8.47 -1.00
CA THR A 545 -28.79 -8.16 -0.81
C THR A 545 -29.35 -7.19 -1.86
N TYR A 546 -30.56 -7.42 -2.37
CA TYR A 546 -31.23 -6.51 -3.32
C TYR A 546 -30.49 -6.23 -4.64
N ASN A 547 -29.52 -7.07 -5.01
CA ASN A 547 -28.79 -6.90 -6.26
C ASN A 547 -29.57 -7.48 -7.44
N ARG A 548 -29.32 -6.91 -8.62
CA ARG A 548 -29.89 -7.33 -9.90
C ARG A 548 -28.79 -7.86 -10.82
N CYS A 549 -28.76 -9.17 -11.05
CA CYS A 549 -27.78 -9.82 -11.94
C CYS A 549 -28.47 -10.32 -13.21
N VAL A 550 -28.23 -9.68 -14.36
CA VAL A 550 -29.04 -9.90 -15.58
C VAL A 550 -28.22 -10.05 -16.85
N GLY A 551 -28.50 -11.09 -17.64
CA GLY A 551 -27.92 -11.23 -18.98
C GLY A 551 -26.42 -11.47 -18.99
N ASN A 552 -25.83 -11.97 -17.91
CA ASN A 552 -24.40 -12.28 -17.86
C ASN A 552 -24.13 -13.61 -18.60
N LEU A 553 -22.93 -13.74 -19.17
CA LEU A 553 -22.57 -14.83 -20.08
C LEU A 553 -22.33 -16.17 -19.37
N ARG A 554 -22.07 -16.15 -18.06
CA ARG A 554 -22.19 -17.33 -17.19
C ARG A 554 -23.44 -17.20 -16.33
N GLY A 555 -23.31 -17.25 -15.01
CA GLY A 555 -24.44 -17.16 -14.10
C GLY A 555 -24.71 -15.76 -13.57
N GLY A 556 -25.71 -15.64 -12.70
CA GLY A 556 -25.98 -14.39 -12.00
C GLY A 556 -25.04 -14.15 -10.83
N ILE A 557 -25.05 -15.07 -9.87
CA ILE A 557 -24.25 -15.01 -8.63
C ILE A 557 -23.52 -16.34 -8.47
N ASP A 558 -22.21 -16.30 -8.27
CA ASP A 558 -21.39 -17.47 -7.95
C ASP A 558 -20.79 -17.35 -6.55
N LEU A 559 -20.93 -18.41 -5.76
CA LEU A 559 -20.40 -18.54 -4.41
C LEU A 559 -19.42 -19.73 -4.35
N GLY A 560 -18.13 -19.40 -4.32
CA GLY A 560 -17.00 -20.28 -4.07
C GLY A 560 -16.74 -20.50 -2.57
N GLU A 561 -15.49 -20.71 -2.18
CA GLU A 561 -15.11 -21.18 -0.83
C GLU A 561 -15.23 -20.08 0.22
N LEU A 562 -16.36 -20.04 0.94
CA LEU A 562 -16.70 -18.96 1.87
C LEU A 562 -17.26 -19.49 3.20
N PRO A 563 -16.66 -19.17 4.36
CA PRO A 563 -17.15 -19.61 5.67
C PRO A 563 -18.48 -18.99 6.09
N SER A 564 -18.82 -17.78 5.66
CA SER A 564 -20.08 -17.11 6.06
C SER A 564 -20.63 -16.22 4.94
N VAL A 565 -21.79 -16.60 4.40
CA VAL A 565 -22.42 -15.88 3.28
C VAL A 565 -23.93 -15.77 3.46
N GLN A 566 -24.45 -14.57 3.21
CA GLN A 566 -25.89 -14.33 3.12
C GLN A 566 -26.23 -13.77 1.74
N VAL A 567 -27.10 -14.47 1.00
CA VAL A 567 -27.64 -14.03 -0.29
C VAL A 567 -29.14 -13.86 -0.16
N ARG A 568 -29.64 -12.63 -0.13
CA ARG A 568 -31.04 -12.34 0.20
C ARG A 568 -31.71 -11.36 -0.75
N ALA A 569 -32.94 -11.63 -1.16
CA ALA A 569 -33.76 -10.69 -1.92
C ALA A 569 -33.12 -10.16 -3.22
N ASN A 570 -32.28 -10.95 -3.88
CA ASN A 570 -31.69 -10.60 -5.16
C ASN A 570 -32.59 -11.03 -6.32
N THR A 571 -32.52 -10.29 -7.41
CA THR A 571 -33.17 -10.63 -8.69
C THR A 571 -32.10 -11.10 -9.66
N VAL A 572 -32.21 -12.34 -10.11
CA VAL A 572 -31.25 -12.97 -11.01
C VAL A 572 -31.98 -13.48 -12.23
N ALA A 573 -31.72 -12.91 -13.41
CA ALA A 573 -32.53 -13.26 -14.57
C ALA A 573 -31.82 -13.21 -15.92
N GLY A 574 -32.21 -14.11 -16.83
CA GLY A 574 -31.74 -14.06 -18.21
C GLY A 574 -30.25 -14.36 -18.39
N ASN A 575 -29.60 -15.03 -17.44
CA ASN A 575 -28.18 -15.35 -17.54
C ASN A 575 -27.98 -16.66 -18.33
N HIS A 576 -26.83 -16.81 -18.99
CA HIS A 576 -26.52 -17.93 -19.88
C HIS A 576 -26.07 -19.22 -19.16
N GLY A 577 -26.00 -19.18 -17.83
CA GLY A 577 -25.72 -20.30 -16.94
C GLY A 577 -26.74 -20.37 -15.80
N PRO A 578 -26.35 -20.84 -14.60
CA PRO A 578 -27.23 -20.86 -13.44
C PRO A 578 -27.60 -19.45 -12.97
N GLY A 579 -28.75 -19.30 -12.32
CA GLY A 579 -29.04 -18.06 -11.62
C GLY A 579 -28.07 -17.84 -10.46
N ILE A 580 -28.17 -18.69 -9.42
CA ILE A 580 -27.27 -18.68 -8.27
C ILE A 580 -26.54 -20.02 -8.22
N GLU A 581 -25.22 -19.99 -8.26
CA GLU A 581 -24.35 -21.16 -8.14
C GLU A 581 -23.65 -21.16 -6.77
N ILE A 582 -23.63 -22.31 -6.11
CA ILE A 582 -23.06 -22.48 -4.77
C ILE A 582 -22.19 -23.73 -4.75
N SER A 583 -20.89 -23.52 -4.56
CA SER A 583 -19.89 -24.58 -4.49
C SER A 583 -19.06 -24.54 -3.20
N THR A 584 -19.45 -23.71 -2.23
CA THR A 584 -18.82 -23.52 -0.93
C THR A 584 -18.85 -24.78 -0.04
N GLY A 585 -17.71 -25.42 0.18
CA GLY A 585 -17.60 -26.65 1.00
C GLY A 585 -17.27 -26.41 2.48
N LEU A 586 -16.65 -27.42 3.10
CA LEU A 586 -16.00 -27.31 4.41
C LEU A 586 -14.77 -26.39 4.29
N VAL A 587 -14.75 -25.28 5.03
CA VAL A 587 -13.60 -24.37 5.03
C VAL A 587 -12.66 -24.80 6.15
N SER A 588 -11.43 -25.15 5.78
CA SER A 588 -10.36 -25.38 6.76
C SER A 588 -9.64 -24.07 7.06
N TYR A 589 -9.61 -23.67 8.33
CA TYR A 589 -8.74 -22.58 8.76
C TYR A 589 -7.33 -23.11 9.00
N GLU A 590 -6.31 -22.39 8.51
CA GLU A 590 -4.95 -22.54 9.02
C GLU A 590 -4.88 -21.86 10.40
N SER A 591 -4.63 -22.64 11.45
CA SER A 591 -4.28 -22.12 12.76
C SER A 591 -2.79 -21.79 12.80
N ALA A 592 -2.41 -20.75 13.57
CA ALA A 592 -1.01 -20.43 13.86
C ALA A 592 -0.27 -21.55 14.62
N GLU A 593 -0.99 -22.53 15.16
CA GLU A 593 -0.43 -23.76 15.71
C GLU A 593 -0.58 -24.91 14.69
N PRO A 594 0.51 -25.60 14.28
CA PRO A 594 0.48 -26.61 13.20
C PRO A 594 -0.40 -27.84 13.47
N GLU A 595 -0.95 -28.00 14.68
CA GLU A 595 -1.72 -29.19 15.08
C GLU A 595 -3.25 -28.99 15.21
N GLN A 596 -3.81 -27.81 14.92
CA GLN A 596 -5.27 -27.55 15.05
C GLN A 596 -5.94 -27.02 13.78
N LYS A 597 -5.99 -27.85 12.71
CA LYS A 597 -6.83 -27.56 11.54
C LYS A 597 -8.31 -27.59 11.94
N ARG A 598 -8.87 -26.44 12.35
CA ARG A 598 -10.30 -26.29 12.63
C ARG A 598 -11.04 -26.24 11.30
N VAL A 599 -11.84 -27.27 11.05
CA VAL A 599 -12.82 -27.27 9.97
C VAL A 599 -14.14 -26.77 10.54
N SER A 600 -14.70 -25.70 9.99
CA SER A 600 -16.06 -25.25 10.34
C SER A 600 -16.98 -25.41 9.15
N ALA A 601 -18.22 -25.81 9.39
CA ALA A 601 -19.24 -25.81 8.37
C ALA A 601 -19.51 -24.36 7.94
N ALA A 602 -19.42 -24.09 6.64
CA ALA A 602 -19.79 -22.79 6.09
C ALA A 602 -21.27 -22.48 6.42
N SER A 603 -21.53 -21.27 6.91
CA SER A 603 -22.88 -20.77 7.15
C SER A 603 -23.36 -20.02 5.90
N VAL A 604 -23.99 -20.76 4.98
CA VAL A 604 -24.51 -20.19 3.73
C VAL A 604 -26.03 -20.19 3.72
N LEU A 605 -26.60 -18.98 3.75
CA LEU A 605 -28.03 -18.73 3.71
C LEU A 605 -28.40 -18.05 2.39
N VAL A 606 -29.21 -18.72 1.57
CA VAL A 606 -29.77 -18.16 0.33
C VAL A 606 -31.27 -18.08 0.48
N SER A 607 -31.81 -16.87 0.60
CA SER A 607 -33.22 -16.69 0.94
C SER A 607 -33.95 -15.58 0.19
N VAL A 608 -35.21 -15.82 -0.16
CA VAL A 608 -36.11 -14.83 -0.77
C VAL A 608 -35.55 -14.26 -2.09
N ASN A 609 -34.70 -15.00 -2.79
CA ASN A 609 -34.21 -14.58 -4.11
C ASN A 609 -35.20 -14.97 -5.20
N VAL A 610 -35.22 -14.20 -6.27
CA VAL A 610 -35.97 -14.53 -7.50
C VAL A 610 -34.95 -14.87 -8.58
N SER A 611 -34.97 -16.12 -9.04
CA SER A 611 -34.11 -16.61 -10.10
C SER A 611 -34.96 -17.06 -11.29
N SER A 612 -34.86 -16.37 -12.42
CA SER A 612 -35.79 -16.61 -13.53
C SER A 612 -35.20 -16.50 -14.92
N ARG A 613 -35.67 -17.34 -15.85
CA ARG A 613 -35.27 -17.29 -17.27
C ARG A 613 -33.75 -17.40 -17.48
N ASN A 614 -33.05 -18.09 -16.60
CA ASN A 614 -31.65 -18.42 -16.83
C ASN A 614 -31.57 -19.70 -17.68
N ASP A 615 -30.53 -19.86 -18.50
CA ASP A 615 -30.37 -21.02 -19.38
C ASP A 615 -30.10 -22.30 -18.55
N GLY A 616 -29.46 -22.18 -17.38
CA GLY A 616 -29.20 -23.26 -16.43
C GLY A 616 -30.25 -23.37 -15.30
N PRO A 617 -29.90 -24.01 -14.16
CA PRO A 617 -30.78 -24.07 -13.00
C PRO A 617 -31.04 -22.70 -12.37
N GLY A 618 -32.19 -22.54 -11.69
CA GLY A 618 -32.47 -21.33 -10.93
C GLY A 618 -31.48 -21.14 -9.77
N VAL A 619 -31.30 -22.17 -8.96
CA VAL A 619 -30.26 -22.30 -7.94
C VAL A 619 -29.56 -23.64 -8.10
N TRP A 620 -28.23 -23.67 -8.14
CA TRP A 620 -27.43 -24.88 -8.21
C TRP A 620 -26.50 -24.99 -7.00
N VAL A 621 -26.71 -26.04 -6.20
CA VAL A 621 -25.87 -26.42 -5.07
C VAL A 621 -25.06 -27.65 -5.48
N ARG A 622 -23.74 -27.58 -5.36
CA ARG A 622 -22.84 -28.64 -5.85
C ARG A 622 -21.62 -28.84 -4.95
N LYS A 623 -20.75 -29.77 -5.32
CA LYS A 623 -19.62 -30.25 -4.51
C LYS A 623 -20.09 -30.72 -3.13
N GLU A 624 -19.41 -30.32 -2.07
CA GLU A 624 -19.73 -30.69 -0.68
C GLU A 624 -20.59 -29.63 0.03
N ALA A 625 -21.19 -28.69 -0.73
CA ALA A 625 -21.81 -27.52 -0.14
C ALA A 625 -23.01 -27.85 0.75
N GLN A 626 -23.00 -27.26 1.95
CA GLN A 626 -24.08 -27.38 2.94
C GLN A 626 -24.77 -26.04 3.09
N VAL A 627 -26.02 -25.94 2.63
CA VAL A 627 -26.70 -24.64 2.48
C VAL A 627 -28.09 -24.61 3.10
N THR A 628 -28.53 -23.43 3.53
CA THR A 628 -29.94 -23.20 3.85
C THR A 628 -30.58 -22.39 2.72
N LEU A 629 -31.45 -23.03 1.93
CA LEU A 629 -32.29 -22.39 0.94
C LEU A 629 -33.68 -22.12 1.53
N ARG A 630 -34.12 -20.86 1.58
CA ARG A 630 -35.42 -20.50 2.17
C ARG A 630 -36.21 -19.52 1.33
N GLY A 631 -37.43 -19.88 0.92
CA GLY A 631 -38.36 -18.92 0.31
C GLY A 631 -37.91 -18.37 -1.04
N ASN A 632 -37.01 -19.06 -1.75
CA ASN A 632 -36.56 -18.63 -3.07
C ASN A 632 -37.62 -18.97 -4.13
N GLN A 633 -37.69 -18.17 -5.18
CA GLN A 633 -38.57 -18.37 -6.32
C GLN A 633 -37.73 -18.65 -7.56
N CYS A 634 -37.85 -19.86 -8.11
CA CYS A 634 -37.14 -20.30 -9.30
C CYS A 634 -38.14 -20.50 -10.46
N ILE A 635 -38.12 -19.59 -11.44
CA ILE A 635 -39.21 -19.46 -12.41
C ILE A 635 -38.71 -19.50 -13.86
N ASN A 636 -39.26 -20.39 -14.69
CA ASN A 636 -39.00 -20.45 -16.13
C ASN A 636 -37.52 -20.57 -16.49
N ASN A 637 -36.73 -21.32 -15.72
CA ASN A 637 -35.33 -21.59 -16.04
C ASN A 637 -35.19 -22.77 -17.01
N GLY A 638 -34.11 -22.79 -17.80
CA GLY A 638 -33.80 -23.85 -18.75
C GLY A 638 -33.34 -25.16 -18.08
N GLY A 639 -32.82 -25.08 -16.85
CA GLY A 639 -32.56 -26.22 -15.97
C GLY A 639 -33.67 -26.47 -14.94
N PRO A 640 -33.42 -27.28 -13.90
CA PRO A 640 -34.31 -27.38 -12.74
C PRO A 640 -34.45 -26.05 -11.99
N GLY A 641 -35.55 -25.86 -11.28
CA GLY A 641 -35.71 -24.70 -10.40
C GLY A 641 -34.61 -24.64 -9.33
N ILE A 642 -34.41 -25.74 -8.62
CA ILE A 642 -33.29 -25.95 -7.69
C ILE A 642 -32.63 -27.29 -8.02
N LEU A 643 -31.30 -27.31 -8.17
CA LEU A 643 -30.50 -28.51 -8.39
C LEU A 643 -29.54 -28.71 -7.22
N PHE A 644 -29.56 -29.88 -6.59
CA PHE A 644 -28.51 -30.40 -5.72
C PHE A 644 -27.77 -31.52 -6.45
N SER A 645 -26.45 -31.44 -6.56
CA SER A 645 -25.59 -32.46 -7.20
C SER A 645 -24.35 -32.80 -6.34
N ASP A 646 -23.53 -33.73 -6.81
CA ASP A 646 -22.33 -34.23 -6.13
C ASP A 646 -22.63 -34.82 -4.73
N SER A 647 -22.06 -34.25 -3.65
CA SER A 647 -22.30 -34.63 -2.26
C SER A 647 -22.90 -33.47 -1.47
N SER A 648 -23.60 -32.56 -2.16
CA SER A 648 -24.18 -31.37 -1.55
C SER A 648 -25.37 -31.70 -0.66
N GLY A 649 -25.71 -30.78 0.24
CA GLY A 649 -26.80 -30.99 1.18
C GLY A 649 -27.24 -29.71 1.88
N GLY A 650 -27.81 -29.89 3.06
CA GLY A 650 -28.40 -28.82 3.86
C GLY A 650 -29.92 -28.85 3.84
N ARG A 651 -30.59 -27.70 3.88
CA ARG A 651 -32.04 -27.58 4.01
C ARG A 651 -32.62 -26.70 2.93
N ALA A 652 -33.63 -27.18 2.21
CA ALA A 652 -34.45 -26.37 1.32
C ALA A 652 -35.87 -26.30 1.88
N THR A 653 -36.30 -25.10 2.27
CA THR A 653 -37.59 -24.88 2.92
C THR A 653 -38.42 -23.78 2.27
N GLY A 654 -39.70 -24.05 2.00
CA GLY A 654 -40.63 -23.01 1.53
C GLY A 654 -40.27 -22.40 0.17
N ASN A 655 -39.49 -23.06 -0.67
CA ASN A 655 -39.12 -22.56 -2.00
C ASN A 655 -40.23 -22.86 -3.02
N ARG A 656 -40.36 -22.01 -4.04
CA ARG A 656 -41.32 -22.17 -5.13
C ARG A 656 -40.60 -22.34 -6.46
N CYS A 657 -40.88 -23.43 -7.18
CA CYS A 657 -40.38 -23.69 -8.52
C CYS A 657 -41.55 -23.81 -9.52
N GLN A 658 -41.49 -23.05 -10.62
CA GLN A 658 -42.57 -22.98 -11.62
C GLN A 658 -42.06 -22.73 -13.05
N GLY A 659 -42.60 -23.45 -14.03
CA GLY A 659 -42.24 -23.39 -15.45
C GLY A 659 -40.80 -23.77 -15.80
N ASN A 660 -40.05 -24.45 -14.92
CA ASN A 660 -38.65 -24.83 -15.17
C ASN A 660 -38.57 -26.11 -16.03
N ALA A 661 -37.74 -26.10 -17.07
CA ALA A 661 -37.68 -27.22 -18.02
C ALA A 661 -37.08 -28.51 -17.40
N GLY A 662 -36.22 -28.38 -16.40
CA GLY A 662 -35.60 -29.50 -15.67
C GLY A 662 -36.39 -29.99 -14.44
N GLY A 663 -37.64 -29.56 -14.24
CA GLY A 663 -38.42 -29.89 -13.05
C GLY A 663 -38.18 -28.92 -11.88
N GLY A 664 -38.87 -29.15 -10.77
CA GLY A 664 -38.87 -28.24 -9.62
C GLY A 664 -37.60 -28.29 -8.80
N ILE A 665 -37.48 -29.29 -7.92
CA ILE A 665 -36.28 -29.55 -7.13
C ILE A 665 -35.72 -30.89 -7.53
N ARG A 666 -34.51 -30.89 -8.10
CA ARG A 666 -33.81 -32.09 -8.53
C ARG A 666 -32.61 -32.36 -7.61
N VAL A 667 -32.45 -33.63 -7.25
CA VAL A 667 -31.34 -34.14 -6.44
C VAL A 667 -30.65 -35.23 -7.25
N GLU A 668 -29.36 -35.08 -7.48
CA GLU A 668 -28.52 -35.97 -8.28
C GLU A 668 -27.33 -36.48 -7.46
N ASP A 669 -26.64 -37.49 -8.00
CA ASP A 669 -25.47 -38.12 -7.39
C ASP A 669 -25.70 -38.63 -5.96
N SER A 670 -24.86 -38.19 -5.02
CA SER A 670 -24.93 -38.53 -3.59
C SER A 670 -25.48 -37.39 -2.73
N ALA A 671 -26.09 -36.37 -3.37
CA ALA A 671 -26.60 -35.22 -2.65
C ALA A 671 -27.77 -35.62 -1.74
N ALA A 672 -27.80 -35.04 -0.53
CA ALA A 672 -28.74 -35.43 0.52
C ALA A 672 -29.35 -34.22 1.24
N PRO A 673 -30.12 -33.35 0.54
CA PRO A 673 -30.77 -32.21 1.17
C PRO A 673 -32.03 -32.64 1.96
N PHE A 674 -32.32 -31.93 3.05
CA PHE A 674 -33.61 -31.98 3.72
C PHE A 674 -34.60 -31.02 3.03
N LEU A 675 -35.67 -31.57 2.46
CA LEU A 675 -36.69 -30.80 1.74
C LEU A 675 -37.97 -30.72 2.58
N ASP A 676 -38.48 -29.51 2.83
CA ASP A 676 -39.70 -29.29 3.63
C ASP A 676 -40.53 -28.11 3.11
N GLY A 677 -41.84 -28.31 2.92
CA GLY A 677 -42.76 -27.26 2.51
C GLY A 677 -42.46 -26.55 1.18
N ASN A 678 -41.75 -27.20 0.25
CA ASN A 678 -41.46 -26.62 -1.08
C ASN A 678 -42.62 -26.87 -2.05
N LEU A 679 -42.93 -25.89 -2.91
CA LEU A 679 -43.98 -25.96 -3.92
C LEU A 679 -43.36 -26.11 -5.33
N THR A 680 -43.70 -27.18 -6.04
CA THR A 680 -43.27 -27.41 -7.43
C THR A 680 -44.48 -27.51 -8.36
N GLU A 681 -44.48 -26.73 -9.44
CA GLU A 681 -45.53 -26.68 -10.47
C GLU A 681 -44.97 -27.05 -11.86
N ASP A 682 -43.88 -27.85 -11.89
CA ASP A 682 -43.10 -28.16 -13.10
C ASP A 682 -43.44 -29.54 -13.70
N GLU A 683 -43.65 -29.62 -15.02
CA GLU A 683 -44.21 -30.81 -15.70
C GLU A 683 -43.27 -32.03 -15.80
N ASN A 684 -42.03 -31.95 -15.28
CA ASN A 684 -40.98 -32.99 -15.40
C ASN A 684 -40.32 -33.36 -14.05
N ASP A 685 -41.03 -33.27 -12.93
CA ASP A 685 -40.45 -33.53 -11.59
C ASP A 685 -40.44 -35.05 -11.25
N PRO A 686 -39.27 -35.72 -11.17
CA PRO A 686 -39.19 -37.13 -10.77
C PRO A 686 -39.58 -37.35 -9.29
N ASN A 687 -39.68 -36.29 -8.48
CA ASN A 687 -40.03 -36.35 -7.06
C ASN A 687 -41.53 -36.18 -6.76
N THR A 688 -42.39 -36.22 -7.78
CA THR A 688 -43.87 -36.22 -7.64
C THR A 688 -44.43 -37.35 -6.76
N GLY A 689 -43.60 -38.27 -6.25
CA GLY A 689 -43.97 -39.35 -5.32
C GLY A 689 -43.47 -39.24 -3.87
N MET A 690 -42.64 -38.27 -3.46
CA MET A 690 -42.09 -38.20 -2.09
C MET A 690 -42.54 -36.97 -1.25
N GLY A 691 -43.59 -36.26 -1.67
CA GLY A 691 -44.02 -35.01 -1.01
C GLY A 691 -45.53 -34.77 -0.90
N LYS A 692 -46.34 -35.83 -0.79
CA LYS A 692 -47.72 -35.72 -0.27
C LYS A 692 -47.83 -36.48 1.05
N ALA A 693 -47.39 -35.84 2.14
CA ALA A 693 -47.79 -36.14 3.51
C ALA A 693 -47.63 -34.88 4.35
#